data_AF-A0A8T2KP57-F1
#
_entry.id   AF-A0A8T2KP57-F1
#
_cell.length_a   1.000
_cell.length_b   1.000
_cell.length_c   1.000
_cell.angle_alpha   90.00
_cell.angle_beta   90.00
_cell.angle_gamma   90.00
#
_symmetry.space_group_name_H-M   'P 1'
#
loop_
_entity.id
_entity.type
_entity.pdbx_description
1 polymer ?
#
loop_
_entity_poly.entity_id
_entity_poly.type
_entity_poly.pdbx_seq_one_letter_code
_entity_poly.pdbx_strand_id
1 'polypeptide(L)'
;MKGKYWSNMCVASVAVLSFCCSVLATGVDRQFVNEWAAEIPGGPDEAQLLAEDLGYDYLGQIGSLENHFLFRHRSHTRRSRRSASRITKRLSEDGRVAWAEQQYLKQRSKRSVIWEDTKNLFNDPMWNRQWYLQDTRMNPSLPKLDLHVIPVWKRGITGKGIVVTVLDDGLEWNHTDIYTNYDPEASYDFNDNDNDPFPRYDITNENKHGTRCAGEVAMIANNYKCGVGVAYNAKVGGIRMLDGIVTDAIEASSIGFNPQHVHIYSASWGPNDDGKTVEGPGRLAQKAFEYGIKQGRNGKGSIYVWASGNGGRQGDNCDCDGYTDSIYTISISSASQQGLSPWYAEKCSSTLATAYSSGDYTDQRIMSADLHNACTEAHTGTSASAPLAAGIFALALEFNPNLTWRDMQHLVVWTSEYDPLSNNPGWKKNGAGLMVNSRFGFGLLNAKALVDLADPATWKEVPEKKECIVQDSTFSPRFLRSQGEITIEIPSKACEGQDNHIKYLEHVQVEVTIEYTRRGDLHITLTSPSGTGTALLNERERDSSPNGFKNWDFMSVHTWGENPAGTWTVKITDVSGRIKNEGRIVNWKLILHGTSTQPEHMKHPRVYTSYNVVQNDRRGVEKVFDIEKDVLNEGLTTGHPDVTENISTNKKMEESAKALAMARLLKNAFDAEGGSFVSEDLPKQDYLKALRAIMKQLDESNKENDLYNDYIEKFYHTRSYRHRDDRLLQALLDIINNDP
;
A
#
# COMPACT_ATOMS: atom_id res chain seq x y z
N MET A 1 66.31 28.56 -35.31
CA MET A 1 66.89 29.84 -35.82
C MET A 1 65.75 30.85 -35.86
N LYS A 2 65.76 31.86 -34.97
CA LYS A 2 66.08 33.27 -35.28
C LYS A 2 65.29 33.78 -36.49
N GLY A 3 64.42 34.79 -36.46
CA GLY A 3 64.05 35.76 -35.44
C GLY A 3 63.52 37.05 -36.12
N LYS A 4 62.53 37.67 -35.47
CA LYS A 4 62.20 39.11 -35.37
C LYS A 4 62.38 40.03 -36.59
N TYR A 5 61.36 40.86 -36.87
CA TYR A 5 61.51 42.33 -36.90
C TYR A 5 60.20 43.05 -36.48
N TRP A 6 60.31 43.78 -35.36
CA TRP A 6 59.66 45.05 -34.90
C TRP A 6 58.12 45.10 -34.75
N SER A 7 57.53 45.34 -33.57
CA SER A 7 57.62 46.36 -32.49
C SER A 7 56.77 47.63 -32.74
N ASN A 8 55.86 47.85 -31.79
CA ASN A 8 55.18 49.09 -31.39
C ASN A 8 53.93 49.54 -32.18
N MET A 9 52.75 49.14 -31.68
CA MET A 9 51.73 50.11 -31.25
C MET A 9 50.78 49.49 -30.23
N CYS A 10 50.80 50.10 -29.05
CA CYS A 10 49.91 49.89 -27.92
C CYS A 10 48.43 50.13 -28.28
N VAL A 11 47.57 49.26 -27.73
CA VAL A 11 46.29 49.63 -27.10
C VAL A 11 45.28 50.35 -28.01
N ALA A 12 44.63 49.62 -28.93
CA ALA A 12 43.35 50.05 -29.54
C ALA A 12 42.68 48.93 -30.37
N SER A 13 42.31 47.77 -29.80
CA SER A 13 41.51 46.78 -30.57
C SER A 13 40.59 45.84 -29.77
N VAL A 14 40.30 46.11 -28.49
CA VAL A 14 39.32 45.32 -27.70
C VAL A 14 37.96 46.04 -27.54
N ALA A 15 37.74 47.17 -28.23
CA ALA A 15 36.60 48.06 -27.95
C ALA A 15 35.52 48.15 -29.05
N VAL A 16 35.39 47.20 -29.99
CA VAL A 16 34.41 47.34 -31.11
C VAL A 16 33.44 46.16 -31.31
N LEU A 17 33.42 45.14 -30.44
CA LEU A 17 32.43 44.04 -30.52
C LEU A 17 31.60 43.86 -29.24
N SER A 18 31.39 44.94 -28.48
CA SER A 18 30.49 44.97 -27.32
C SER A 18 29.46 46.11 -27.41
N PHE A 19 29.02 46.46 -28.62
CA PHE A 19 28.01 47.50 -28.87
C PHE A 19 26.84 46.97 -29.71
N CYS A 20 26.26 45.85 -29.27
CA CYS A 20 24.93 45.41 -29.70
C CYS A 20 24.23 44.56 -28.62
N CYS A 21 24.37 44.98 -27.36
CA CYS A 21 23.43 44.62 -26.29
C CYS A 21 23.11 45.91 -25.55
N SER A 22 22.31 46.76 -26.19
CA SER A 22 21.52 47.75 -25.47
C SER A 22 20.75 47.01 -24.38
N VAL A 23 21.08 47.39 -23.14
CA VAL A 23 20.39 47.09 -21.89
C VAL A 23 18.86 47.07 -22.12
N LEU A 24 18.30 45.88 -22.34
CA LEU A 24 16.92 45.59 -21.99
C LEU A 24 16.93 45.40 -20.47
N ALA A 25 16.91 46.52 -19.74
CA ALA A 25 16.53 46.49 -18.35
C ALA A 25 15.11 45.92 -18.32
N THR A 26 14.96 44.68 -17.87
CA THR A 26 13.67 44.11 -17.49
C THR A 26 13.14 44.92 -16.31
N GLY A 27 12.44 46.02 -16.61
CA GLY A 27 11.74 46.80 -15.62
C GLY A 27 10.71 45.89 -14.96
N VAL A 28 10.93 45.52 -13.70
CA VAL A 28 9.88 44.93 -12.87
C VAL A 28 8.70 45.90 -12.92
N ASP A 29 7.55 45.46 -13.41
CA ASP A 29 6.35 46.27 -13.56
C ASP A 29 5.78 46.60 -12.17
N ARG A 30 6.35 47.64 -11.53
CA ARG A 30 5.97 48.07 -10.19
C ARG A 30 4.64 48.82 -10.25
N GLN A 31 3.62 48.28 -9.58
CA GLN A 31 2.36 49.00 -9.38
C GLN A 31 2.46 49.86 -8.12
N PHE A 32 2.73 51.16 -8.30
CA PHE A 32 2.80 52.15 -7.23
C PHE A 32 1.41 52.45 -6.65
N VAL A 33 1.36 52.83 -5.38
CA VAL A 33 0.14 53.25 -4.67
C VAL A 33 0.23 54.71 -4.25
N ASN A 34 -0.88 55.31 -3.80
CA ASN A 34 -0.91 56.69 -3.32
C ASN A 34 -0.44 56.86 -1.86
N GLU A 35 0.47 56.00 -1.41
CA GLU A 35 1.04 56.03 -0.06
C GLU A 35 2.55 56.24 -0.12
N TRP A 36 3.07 56.98 0.86
CA TRP A 36 4.48 57.32 1.01
C TRP A 36 4.93 56.96 2.41
N ALA A 37 6.06 56.28 2.51
CA ALA A 37 6.76 56.15 3.78
C ALA A 37 7.80 57.28 3.84
N ALA A 38 7.88 57.96 4.98
CA ALA A 38 8.90 58.98 5.20
C ALA A 38 9.46 58.94 6.61
N GLU A 39 10.74 59.26 6.73
CA GLU A 39 11.44 59.41 8.00
C GLU A 39 11.45 60.89 8.40
N ILE A 40 10.89 61.19 9.58
CA ILE A 40 10.71 62.53 10.13
C ILE A 40 11.24 62.51 11.57
N PRO A 41 12.51 62.92 11.78
CA PRO A 41 13.16 62.88 13.09
C PRO A 41 12.45 63.67 14.20
N GLY A 42 11.59 64.62 13.81
CA GLY A 42 10.78 65.45 14.70
C GLY A 42 9.63 64.75 15.43
N GLY A 43 9.37 63.47 15.12
CA GLY A 43 8.34 62.68 15.77
C GLY A 43 6.92 62.91 15.21
N PRO A 44 5.89 62.34 15.87
CA PRO A 44 4.54 62.23 15.31
C PRO A 44 3.81 63.56 15.15
N ASP A 45 4.05 64.52 16.05
CA ASP A 45 3.40 65.85 15.99
C ASP A 45 3.87 66.63 14.74
N GLU A 46 5.18 66.57 14.46
CA GLU A 46 5.77 67.21 13.29
C GLU A 46 5.37 66.50 11.98
N ALA A 47 5.24 65.18 12.02
CA ALA A 47 4.70 64.38 10.92
C ALA A 47 3.24 64.71 10.59
N GLN A 48 2.40 64.97 11.60
CA GLN A 48 1.00 65.34 11.38
C GLN A 48 0.87 66.74 10.77
N LEU A 49 1.66 67.71 11.25
CA LEU A 49 1.71 69.06 10.67
C LEU A 49 2.20 69.03 9.20
N LEU A 50 3.26 68.25 8.92
CA LEU A 50 3.75 68.05 7.55
C LEU A 50 2.67 67.47 6.62
N ALA A 51 1.86 66.54 7.12
CA ALA A 51 0.78 65.95 6.33
C ALA A 51 -0.26 67.00 5.93
N GLU A 52 -0.66 67.88 6.85
CA GLU A 52 -1.60 68.97 6.56
C GLU A 52 -1.03 69.98 5.57
N ASP A 53 0.23 70.40 5.77
CA ASP A 53 0.92 71.39 4.93
C ASP A 53 1.07 70.92 3.48
N LEU A 54 1.37 69.63 3.27
CA LEU A 54 1.70 69.07 1.96
C LEU A 54 0.53 68.30 1.32
N GLY A 55 -0.65 68.27 1.96
CA GLY A 55 -1.87 67.69 1.41
C GLY A 55 -1.93 66.16 1.46
N TYR A 56 -1.33 65.57 2.50
CA TYR A 56 -1.41 64.15 2.82
C TYR A 56 -2.38 63.89 3.99
N ASP A 57 -2.82 62.65 4.08
CA ASP A 57 -3.41 62.09 5.29
C ASP A 57 -2.30 61.36 6.07
N TYR A 58 -2.15 61.67 7.35
CA TYR A 58 -1.25 60.95 8.25
C TYR A 58 -1.88 59.63 8.66
N LEU A 59 -1.22 58.50 8.36
CA LEU A 59 -1.71 57.15 8.66
C LEU A 59 -1.07 56.54 9.91
N GLY A 60 -0.12 57.23 10.54
CA GLY A 60 0.57 56.77 11.74
C GLY A 60 1.98 56.24 11.49
N GLN A 61 2.62 55.81 12.58
CA GLN A 61 3.97 55.22 12.56
C GLN A 61 3.95 53.84 11.89
N ILE A 62 4.99 53.53 11.12
CA ILE A 62 5.16 52.24 10.45
C ILE A 62 5.68 51.21 11.45
N GLY A 63 4.76 50.51 12.11
CA GLY A 63 5.09 49.47 13.08
C GLY A 63 5.96 50.01 14.22
N SER A 64 7.04 49.28 14.55
CA SER A 64 7.99 49.66 15.61
C SER A 64 9.13 50.58 15.15
N LEU A 65 9.06 51.14 13.93
CA LEU A 65 10.09 52.02 13.40
C LEU A 65 9.89 53.44 13.93
N GLU A 66 10.72 53.86 14.88
CA GLU A 66 10.72 55.23 15.40
C GLU A 66 10.98 56.24 14.27
N ASN A 67 10.27 57.37 14.31
CA ASN A 67 10.37 58.46 13.33
C ASN A 67 10.00 58.09 11.89
N HIS A 68 9.46 56.90 11.62
CA HIS A 68 9.04 56.49 10.28
C HIS A 68 7.52 56.44 10.20
N PHE A 69 6.96 57.25 9.29
CA PHE A 69 5.52 57.48 9.21
C PHE A 69 4.99 57.17 7.82
N LEU A 70 3.74 56.71 7.78
CA LEU A 70 3.04 56.44 6.54
C LEU A 70 2.06 57.58 6.23
N PHE A 71 2.09 58.04 5.00
CA PHE A 71 1.27 59.12 4.48
C PHE A 71 0.47 58.66 3.28
N ARG A 72 -0.74 59.19 3.09
CA ARG A 72 -1.53 58.97 1.88
C ARG A 72 -1.84 60.28 1.20
N HIS A 73 -1.46 60.43 -0.07
CA HIS A 73 -1.71 61.69 -0.79
C HIS A 73 -3.17 61.80 -1.23
N ARG A 74 -3.87 62.87 -0.79
CA ARG A 74 -5.34 63.00 -0.92
C ARG A 74 -5.84 62.98 -2.37
N SER A 75 -5.07 63.52 -3.30
CA SER A 75 -5.46 63.67 -4.72
C SER A 75 -4.71 62.77 -5.69
N HIS A 76 -3.82 61.87 -5.21
CA HIS A 76 -3.12 60.94 -6.09
C HIS A 76 -3.89 59.63 -6.25
N THR A 77 -3.85 59.06 -7.46
CA THR A 77 -4.58 57.84 -7.79
C THR A 77 -4.09 56.65 -6.97
N ARG A 78 -5.01 55.85 -6.41
CA ARG A 78 -4.70 54.71 -5.54
C ARG A 78 -3.75 53.67 -6.14
N ARG A 79 -3.71 53.52 -7.46
CA ARG A 79 -2.78 52.63 -8.17
C ARG A 79 -2.28 53.29 -9.44
N SER A 80 -0.98 53.19 -9.70
CA SER A 80 -0.31 53.72 -10.89
C SER A 80 0.81 52.78 -11.35
N ARG A 81 1.06 52.70 -12.65
CA ARG A 81 2.23 51.96 -13.20
C ARG A 81 3.50 52.81 -13.24
N ARG A 82 3.37 54.13 -13.04
CA ARG A 82 4.50 55.08 -13.01
C ARG A 82 4.62 55.69 -11.62
N SER A 83 5.86 55.80 -11.14
CA SER A 83 6.16 56.51 -9.89
C SER A 83 5.80 57.99 -10.01
N ALA A 84 5.17 58.54 -8.98
CA ALA A 84 4.91 59.97 -8.84
C ALA A 84 6.16 60.68 -8.29
N SER A 85 7.19 60.76 -9.13
CA SER A 85 8.49 61.35 -8.80
C SER A 85 8.37 62.79 -8.30
N ARG A 86 7.49 63.61 -8.89
CA ARG A 86 7.27 65.01 -8.48
C ARG A 86 6.68 65.13 -7.06
N ILE A 87 5.78 64.23 -6.69
CA ILE A 87 5.15 64.21 -5.36
C ILE A 87 6.17 63.76 -4.32
N THR A 88 6.91 62.68 -4.63
CA THR A 88 7.99 62.17 -3.79
C THR A 88 9.08 63.21 -3.58
N LYS A 89 9.49 63.91 -4.65
CA LYS A 89 10.50 64.98 -4.60
C LYS A 89 10.07 66.13 -3.71
N ARG A 90 8.81 66.58 -3.82
CA ARG A 90 8.27 67.65 -2.97
C ARG A 90 8.26 67.27 -1.49
N LEU A 91 7.97 66.01 -1.17
CA LEU A 91 8.03 65.51 0.20
C LEU A 91 9.48 65.42 0.71
N SER A 92 10.41 64.94 -0.11
CA SER A 92 11.83 64.82 0.27
C SER A 92 12.61 66.14 0.34
N GLU A 93 12.10 67.22 -0.25
CA GLU A 93 12.71 68.55 -0.21
C GLU A 93 12.24 69.39 0.99
N ASP A 94 11.25 68.93 1.76
CA ASP A 94 10.85 69.58 3.01
C ASP A 94 11.93 69.33 4.08
N GLY A 95 12.37 70.39 4.75
CA GLY A 95 13.49 70.35 5.71
C GLY A 95 13.25 69.44 6.92
N ARG A 96 12.00 69.00 7.14
CA ARG A 96 11.60 68.07 8.22
C ARG A 96 11.76 66.60 7.83
N VAL A 97 11.96 66.28 6.55
CA VAL A 97 11.97 64.92 6.02
C VAL A 97 13.40 64.47 5.72
N ALA A 98 13.87 63.43 6.42
CA ALA A 98 15.19 62.85 6.19
C ALA A 98 15.18 61.88 4.98
N TRP A 99 14.07 61.18 4.78
CA TRP A 99 13.91 60.22 3.69
C TRP A 99 12.43 60.08 3.30
N ALA A 100 12.14 59.85 2.03
CA ALA A 100 10.80 59.53 1.56
C ALA A 100 10.80 58.59 0.35
N GLU A 101 9.89 57.61 0.35
CA GLU A 101 9.68 56.70 -0.78
C GLU A 101 8.18 56.44 -1.02
N GLN A 102 7.77 56.53 -2.29
CA GLN A 102 6.45 56.09 -2.70
C GLN A 102 6.32 54.57 -2.60
N GLN A 103 5.30 54.11 -1.89
CA GLN A 103 5.01 52.69 -1.74
C GLN A 103 4.49 52.08 -3.04
N TYR A 104 4.81 50.81 -3.25
CA TYR A 104 4.30 50.03 -4.37
C TYR A 104 3.88 48.65 -3.88
N LEU A 105 2.94 48.05 -4.62
CA LEU A 105 2.39 46.74 -4.32
C LEU A 105 3.52 45.69 -4.36
N LYS A 106 3.80 45.08 -3.21
CA LYS A 106 4.68 43.91 -3.14
C LYS A 106 3.80 42.66 -3.26
N GLN A 107 3.88 41.97 -4.40
CA GLN A 107 3.28 40.64 -4.50
C GLN A 107 4.02 39.67 -3.59
N ARG A 108 3.28 39.05 -2.67
CA ARG A 108 3.78 38.02 -1.75
C ARG A 108 2.84 36.83 -1.87
N SER A 109 3.36 35.68 -2.28
CA SER A 109 2.67 34.39 -2.13
C SER A 109 3.02 33.79 -0.77
N LYS A 110 2.08 33.05 -0.17
CA LYS A 110 2.41 32.16 0.95
C LYS A 110 3.46 31.16 0.45
N ARG A 111 4.50 30.90 1.25
CA ARG A 111 5.42 29.78 0.99
C ARG A 111 4.65 28.48 1.25
N SER A 112 3.90 28.01 0.26
CA SER A 112 3.34 26.65 0.27
C SER A 112 4.44 25.68 -0.15
N VAL A 113 4.41 24.48 0.43
CA VAL A 113 5.17 23.33 -0.09
C VAL A 113 4.86 23.21 -1.58
N ILE A 114 5.89 23.16 -2.41
CA ILE A 114 5.74 22.84 -3.83
C ILE A 114 5.26 21.39 -3.84
N TRP A 115 3.96 21.17 -4.02
CA TRP A 115 3.52 19.91 -4.59
C TRP A 115 4.11 19.91 -6.00
N GLU A 116 5.25 19.25 -6.18
CA GLU A 116 5.72 18.92 -7.53
C GLU A 116 4.57 18.18 -8.19
N ASP A 117 4.10 18.71 -9.32
CA ASP A 117 2.98 18.16 -10.05
C ASP A 117 3.38 16.81 -10.64
N THR A 118 3.27 15.75 -9.84
CA THR A 118 3.60 14.37 -10.25
C THR A 118 2.73 13.89 -11.40
N LYS A 119 1.63 14.60 -11.72
CA LYS A 119 0.76 14.30 -12.85
C LYS A 119 1.48 14.34 -14.19
N ASN A 120 2.57 15.11 -14.28
CA ASN A 120 3.41 15.27 -15.46
C ASN A 120 4.80 14.64 -15.30
N LEU A 121 4.97 13.72 -14.32
CA LEU A 121 6.25 13.04 -14.12
C LEU A 121 6.62 12.16 -15.33
N PHE A 122 5.60 11.57 -15.96
CA PHE A 122 5.72 10.69 -17.09
C PHE A 122 4.73 11.09 -18.20
N ASN A 123 5.13 10.90 -19.46
CA ASN A 123 4.29 11.21 -20.62
C ASN A 123 3.32 10.06 -21.00
N ASP A 124 3.37 8.96 -20.25
CA ASP A 124 2.63 7.73 -20.49
C ASP A 124 1.13 7.90 -20.20
N PRO A 125 0.23 7.49 -21.11
CA PRO A 125 -1.19 7.87 -21.08
C PRO A 125 -1.96 7.35 -19.86
N MET A 126 -1.54 6.25 -19.25
CA MET A 126 -2.17 5.64 -18.08
C MET A 126 -1.48 6.03 -16.76
N TRP A 127 -0.39 6.82 -16.78
CA TRP A 127 0.34 7.21 -15.57
C TRP A 127 -0.60 7.77 -14.48
N ASN A 128 -1.52 8.65 -14.87
CA ASN A 128 -2.50 9.27 -13.97
C ASN A 128 -3.62 8.34 -13.47
N ARG A 129 -3.63 7.08 -13.91
CA ARG A 129 -4.53 6.00 -13.42
C ARG A 129 -3.79 4.97 -12.57
N GLN A 130 -2.46 5.01 -12.50
CA GLN A 130 -1.65 4.12 -11.64
C GLN A 130 -1.64 4.60 -10.19
N TRP A 131 -2.80 4.54 -9.55
CA TRP A 131 -3.05 5.03 -8.18
C TRP A 131 -2.18 4.36 -7.10
N TYR A 132 -1.68 3.16 -7.37
CA TYR A 132 -0.78 2.41 -6.46
C TYR A 132 0.67 2.91 -6.53
N LEU A 133 1.05 3.68 -7.56
CA LEU A 133 2.39 4.26 -7.69
C LEU A 133 2.43 5.74 -7.29
N GLN A 134 1.28 6.43 -7.42
CA GLN A 134 1.17 7.84 -7.12
C GLN A 134 -0.13 8.21 -6.43
N ASP A 135 -0.08 9.32 -5.69
CA ASP A 135 -1.23 9.91 -5.06
C ASP A 135 -2.17 10.58 -6.09
N THR A 136 -3.21 9.87 -6.53
CA THR A 136 -4.23 10.39 -7.45
C THR A 136 -5.45 10.98 -6.74
N ARG A 137 -5.40 11.17 -5.42
CA ARG A 137 -6.57 11.55 -4.63
C ARG A 137 -6.99 12.98 -4.96
N MET A 138 -8.28 13.14 -5.26
CA MET A 138 -8.88 14.46 -5.49
C MET A 138 -9.23 15.19 -4.19
N ASN A 139 -9.35 14.46 -3.08
CA ASN A 139 -9.60 15.00 -1.75
C ASN A 139 -8.38 14.77 -0.83
N PRO A 140 -7.65 15.82 -0.44
CA PRO A 140 -6.49 15.72 0.45
C PRO A 140 -6.80 15.17 1.85
N SER A 141 -8.07 15.16 2.28
CA SER A 141 -8.47 14.64 3.59
C SER A 141 -8.57 13.12 3.64
N LEU A 142 -8.46 12.41 2.51
CA LEU A 142 -8.38 10.96 2.49
C LEU A 142 -7.01 10.51 3.06
N PRO A 143 -6.80 9.22 3.39
CA PRO A 143 -5.46 8.69 3.60
C PRO A 143 -4.73 8.56 2.27
N LYS A 144 -3.41 8.84 2.23
CA LYS A 144 -2.61 8.56 1.03
C LYS A 144 -2.39 7.06 0.98
N LEU A 145 -2.57 6.45 -0.17
CA LEU A 145 -2.50 5.00 -0.34
C LEU A 145 -1.75 4.72 -1.64
N ASP A 146 -0.42 4.75 -1.58
CA ASP A 146 0.48 4.34 -2.66
C ASP A 146 1.67 3.52 -2.12
N LEU A 147 2.45 2.90 -3.00
CA LEU A 147 3.62 2.09 -2.60
C LEU A 147 4.86 2.96 -2.31
N HIS A 148 4.71 4.29 -2.25
CA HIS A 148 5.77 5.26 -1.97
C HIS A 148 7.02 5.12 -2.87
N VAL A 149 6.82 4.85 -4.16
CA VAL A 149 7.90 4.64 -5.14
C VAL A 149 8.52 5.95 -5.65
N ILE A 150 7.74 7.05 -5.74
CA ILE A 150 8.20 8.32 -6.33
C ILE A 150 9.46 8.89 -5.65
N PRO A 151 9.59 8.92 -4.31
CA PRO A 151 10.81 9.39 -3.65
C PRO A 151 12.06 8.56 -4.00
N VAL A 152 11.90 7.28 -4.32
CA VAL A 152 12.99 6.39 -4.76
C VAL A 152 13.42 6.77 -6.18
N TRP A 153 12.46 6.93 -7.09
CA TRP A 153 12.75 7.35 -8.47
C TRP A 153 13.41 8.73 -8.55
N LYS A 154 13.03 9.68 -7.67
CA LYS A 154 13.68 11.00 -7.57
C LYS A 154 15.16 10.91 -7.16
N ARG A 155 15.58 9.81 -6.53
CA ARG A 155 17.00 9.52 -6.22
C ARG A 155 17.73 8.85 -7.39
N GLY A 156 17.07 8.62 -8.52
CA GLY A 156 17.62 7.95 -9.70
C GLY A 156 17.63 6.42 -9.63
N ILE A 157 17.01 5.83 -8.61
CA ILE A 157 16.89 4.38 -8.44
C ILE A 157 15.62 3.92 -9.15
N THR A 158 15.74 3.05 -10.15
CA THR A 158 14.70 2.75 -11.16
C THR A 158 14.64 1.27 -11.56
N GLY A 159 15.38 0.40 -10.88
CA GLY A 159 15.56 -1.02 -11.16
C GLY A 159 16.78 -1.34 -12.04
N LYS A 160 17.61 -0.33 -12.37
CA LYS A 160 18.64 -0.47 -13.40
C LYS A 160 19.67 -1.54 -13.02
N GLY A 161 19.93 -2.46 -13.95
CA GLY A 161 20.91 -3.53 -13.77
C GLY A 161 20.38 -4.74 -12.98
N ILE A 162 19.13 -4.71 -12.54
CA ILE A 162 18.45 -5.85 -11.93
C ILE A 162 17.62 -6.58 -12.99
N VAL A 163 17.61 -7.90 -12.89
CA VAL A 163 16.92 -8.81 -13.82
C VAL A 163 15.82 -9.54 -13.06
N VAL A 164 14.58 -9.40 -13.50
CA VAL A 164 13.40 -10.08 -12.97
C VAL A 164 12.88 -11.06 -14.02
N THR A 165 12.44 -12.25 -13.62
CA THR A 165 11.72 -13.16 -14.51
C THR A 165 10.33 -13.46 -13.98
N VAL A 166 9.35 -13.50 -14.88
CA VAL A 166 7.95 -13.84 -14.58
C VAL A 166 7.71 -15.30 -14.97
N LEU A 167 7.42 -16.15 -14.00
CA LEU A 167 7.15 -17.58 -14.20
C LEU A 167 5.66 -17.78 -14.42
N ASP A 168 5.21 -17.91 -15.68
CA ASP A 168 3.78 -17.79 -16.00
C ASP A 168 3.39 -18.44 -17.35
N ASP A 169 2.36 -17.89 -18.02
CA ASP A 169 1.82 -18.33 -19.32
C ASP A 169 2.56 -17.78 -20.56
N GLY A 170 3.63 -17.03 -20.33
CA GLY A 170 4.48 -16.43 -21.35
C GLY A 170 4.59 -14.91 -21.25
N LEU A 171 5.41 -14.34 -22.13
CA LEU A 171 5.70 -12.92 -22.18
C LEU A 171 5.71 -12.45 -23.63
N GLU A 172 4.81 -11.51 -23.95
CA GLU A 172 4.82 -10.80 -25.21
C GLU A 172 6.01 -9.82 -25.24
N TRP A 173 7.21 -10.34 -25.45
CA TRP A 173 8.46 -9.60 -25.35
C TRP A 173 8.58 -8.47 -26.37
N ASN A 174 7.83 -8.53 -27.47
CA ASN A 174 7.79 -7.48 -28.49
C ASN A 174 6.77 -6.37 -28.20
N HIS A 175 6.06 -6.43 -27.07
CA HIS A 175 5.16 -5.38 -26.62
C HIS A 175 5.93 -4.04 -26.58
N THR A 176 5.39 -2.98 -27.18
CA THR A 176 6.10 -1.70 -27.35
C THR A 176 6.45 -1.01 -26.04
N ASP A 177 5.81 -1.43 -24.95
CA ASP A 177 6.10 -0.97 -23.60
C ASP A 177 7.05 -1.87 -22.80
N ILE A 178 7.51 -2.99 -23.38
CA ILE A 178 8.39 -3.97 -22.72
C ILE A 178 9.68 -4.19 -23.50
N TYR A 179 9.65 -4.11 -24.84
CA TYR A 179 10.72 -4.60 -25.72
C TYR A 179 12.14 -4.09 -25.42
N THR A 180 12.32 -2.87 -24.90
CA THR A 180 13.67 -2.38 -24.53
C THR A 180 14.17 -2.98 -23.22
N ASN A 181 13.26 -3.36 -22.34
CA ASN A 181 13.51 -3.96 -21.04
C ASN A 181 13.49 -5.49 -21.10
N TYR A 182 13.00 -6.08 -22.18
CA TYR A 182 13.08 -7.53 -22.41
C TYR A 182 14.52 -8.04 -22.28
N ASP A 183 14.65 -9.21 -21.66
CA ASP A 183 15.89 -9.94 -21.50
C ASP A 183 15.72 -11.43 -21.89
N PRO A 184 16.31 -11.85 -23.03
CA PRO A 184 16.24 -13.24 -23.46
C PRO A 184 17.02 -14.19 -22.56
N GLU A 185 18.05 -13.74 -21.82
CA GLU A 185 18.79 -14.60 -20.88
C GLU A 185 18.00 -14.87 -19.59
N ALA A 186 16.92 -14.12 -19.37
CA ALA A 186 15.96 -14.33 -18.29
C ALA A 186 14.68 -15.05 -18.76
N SER A 187 14.68 -15.59 -19.99
CA SER A 187 13.49 -16.10 -20.66
C SER A 187 13.68 -17.48 -21.27
N TYR A 188 12.61 -18.28 -21.28
CA TYR A 188 12.56 -19.61 -21.87
C TYR A 188 11.13 -20.11 -21.98
N ASP A 189 10.87 -21.03 -22.90
CA ASP A 189 9.60 -21.72 -23.02
C ASP A 189 9.79 -23.20 -22.65
N PHE A 190 9.25 -23.63 -21.51
CA PHE A 190 9.27 -25.02 -21.09
C PHE A 190 8.08 -25.84 -21.62
N ASN A 191 7.03 -25.19 -22.12
CA ASN A 191 5.89 -25.88 -22.72
C ASN A 191 6.25 -26.42 -24.11
N ASP A 192 6.94 -25.61 -24.93
CA ASP A 192 7.39 -25.97 -26.28
C ASP A 192 8.90 -26.29 -26.37
N ASN A 193 9.64 -26.09 -25.28
CA ASN A 193 11.06 -26.38 -25.12
C ASN A 193 11.98 -25.63 -26.12
N ASP A 194 11.82 -24.31 -26.14
CA ASP A 194 12.67 -23.38 -26.91
C ASP A 194 12.94 -22.07 -26.13
N ASN A 195 13.65 -21.12 -26.74
CA ASN A 195 14.08 -19.88 -26.08
C ASN A 195 13.07 -18.72 -26.22
N ASP A 196 11.93 -18.94 -26.87
CA ASP A 196 10.95 -17.89 -27.18
C ASP A 196 9.73 -18.00 -26.24
N PRO A 197 9.64 -17.18 -25.17
CA PRO A 197 8.54 -17.26 -24.21
C PRO A 197 7.24 -16.65 -24.75
N PHE A 198 7.12 -16.42 -26.05
CA PHE A 198 5.99 -15.69 -26.62
C PHE A 198 4.66 -16.43 -26.33
N PRO A 199 3.64 -15.73 -25.80
CA PRO A 199 2.39 -16.35 -25.42
C PRO A 199 1.62 -16.81 -26.66
N ARG A 200 1.03 -18.00 -26.60
CA ARG A 200 0.11 -18.46 -27.64
C ARG A 200 -1.15 -17.61 -27.62
N TYR A 201 -1.44 -16.94 -28.73
CA TYR A 201 -2.71 -16.24 -28.91
C TYR A 201 -3.84 -17.20 -29.21
N ASP A 202 -4.99 -16.96 -28.58
CA ASP A 202 -6.25 -17.61 -28.90
C ASP A 202 -7.45 -16.69 -28.74
N ILE A 203 -8.64 -17.22 -29.00
CA ILE A 203 -9.89 -16.46 -28.99
C ILE A 203 -10.24 -15.97 -27.57
N THR A 204 -9.78 -16.68 -26.54
CA THR A 204 -10.06 -16.38 -25.13
C THR A 204 -9.06 -15.40 -24.52
N ASN A 205 -7.89 -15.23 -25.14
CA ASN A 205 -6.74 -14.52 -24.57
C ASN A 205 -6.49 -15.01 -23.13
N GLU A 206 -6.36 -16.34 -22.98
CA GLU A 206 -6.08 -16.94 -21.67
C GLU A 206 -4.64 -16.65 -21.24
N ASN A 207 -3.68 -16.74 -22.18
CA ASN A 207 -2.24 -16.57 -21.94
C ASN A 207 -1.76 -15.11 -21.81
N LYS A 208 -2.57 -14.25 -21.17
CA LYS A 208 -2.28 -12.81 -21.02
C LYS A 208 -1.60 -12.46 -19.71
N HIS A 209 -1.55 -13.41 -18.79
CA HIS A 209 -1.29 -13.15 -17.39
C HIS A 209 0.18 -12.76 -17.15
N GLY A 210 1.13 -13.47 -17.75
CA GLY A 210 2.56 -13.18 -17.64
C GLY A 210 2.95 -11.83 -18.27
N THR A 211 2.35 -11.46 -19.40
CA THR A 211 2.56 -10.14 -20.03
C THR A 211 2.09 -8.99 -19.14
N ARG A 212 0.92 -9.16 -18.48
CA ARG A 212 0.40 -8.19 -17.50
C ARG A 212 1.33 -8.06 -16.29
N CYS A 213 1.75 -9.19 -15.72
CA CYS A 213 2.67 -9.20 -14.57
C CYS A 213 4.01 -8.53 -14.91
N ALA A 214 4.59 -8.84 -16.07
CA ALA A 214 5.86 -8.25 -16.49
C ALA A 214 5.75 -6.73 -16.71
N GLY A 215 4.61 -6.27 -17.20
CA GLY A 215 4.37 -4.85 -17.38
C GLY A 215 4.36 -4.07 -16.04
N GLU A 216 3.83 -4.67 -14.98
CA GLU A 216 3.83 -4.05 -13.64
C GLU A 216 5.25 -3.87 -13.09
N VAL A 217 6.14 -4.81 -13.41
CA VAL A 217 7.55 -4.74 -13.03
C VAL A 217 8.27 -3.67 -13.87
N ALA A 218 8.19 -3.76 -15.20
CA ALA A 218 9.16 -3.10 -16.08
C ALA A 218 8.58 -2.50 -17.38
N MET A 219 7.30 -2.09 -17.42
CA MET A 219 6.84 -1.17 -18.49
C MET A 219 7.76 0.06 -18.57
N ILE A 220 8.10 0.45 -19.78
CA ILE A 220 9.07 1.51 -20.06
C ILE A 220 8.45 2.88 -19.71
N ALA A 221 9.21 3.72 -19.03
CA ALA A 221 8.80 5.09 -18.77
C ALA A 221 9.03 6.01 -19.99
N ASN A 222 8.17 7.01 -20.15
CA ASN A 222 8.29 8.12 -21.08
C ASN A 222 8.26 7.74 -22.58
N ASN A 223 7.49 6.72 -22.97
CA ASN A 223 7.40 6.26 -24.35
C ASN A 223 6.03 6.51 -25.01
N TYR A 224 5.12 7.22 -24.33
CA TYR A 224 3.74 7.49 -24.77
C TYR A 224 2.87 6.24 -24.93
N LYS A 225 3.23 5.11 -24.28
CA LYS A 225 2.51 3.84 -24.31
C LYS A 225 2.10 3.45 -22.88
N CYS A 226 0.95 2.81 -22.76
CA CYS A 226 0.34 2.35 -21.50
C CYS A 226 0.71 3.18 -20.25
N GLY A 227 1.53 2.64 -19.35
CA GLY A 227 1.89 3.24 -18.07
C GLY A 227 3.36 3.00 -17.75
N VAL A 228 3.71 2.97 -16.46
CA VAL A 228 5.10 2.83 -16.01
C VAL A 228 5.23 1.65 -15.05
N GLY A 229 6.25 0.81 -15.24
CA GLY A 229 6.57 -0.27 -14.31
C GLY A 229 7.19 0.26 -13.02
N VAL A 230 7.06 -0.46 -11.90
CA VAL A 230 7.67 -0.07 -10.62
C VAL A 230 9.19 0.12 -10.77
N ALA A 231 9.82 -0.77 -11.52
CA ALA A 231 11.24 -0.82 -11.83
C ALA A 231 11.43 -0.65 -13.35
N TYR A 232 10.99 0.48 -13.90
CA TYR A 232 10.93 0.75 -15.34
C TYR A 232 12.27 0.77 -16.10
N ASN A 233 13.42 0.61 -15.43
CA ASN A 233 14.73 0.39 -16.06
C ASN A 233 15.35 -0.98 -15.71
N ALA A 234 14.62 -1.84 -14.99
CA ALA A 234 15.02 -3.23 -14.81
C ALA A 234 14.88 -4.01 -16.12
N LYS A 235 15.61 -5.11 -16.19
CA LYS A 235 15.43 -6.13 -17.21
C LYS A 235 14.33 -7.10 -16.78
N VAL A 236 13.50 -7.51 -17.72
CA VAL A 236 12.41 -8.46 -17.48
C VAL A 236 12.43 -9.59 -18.51
N GLY A 237 12.36 -10.82 -18.02
CA GLY A 237 12.16 -12.01 -18.84
C GLY A 237 10.84 -12.71 -18.52
N GLY A 238 10.51 -13.73 -19.30
CA GLY A 238 9.35 -14.57 -19.10
C GLY A 238 9.70 -16.04 -19.24
N ILE A 239 9.20 -16.87 -18.32
CA ILE A 239 9.24 -18.32 -18.43
C ILE A 239 7.83 -18.80 -18.75
N ARG A 240 7.61 -19.27 -19.98
CA ARG A 240 6.34 -19.89 -20.41
C ARG A 240 6.31 -21.32 -19.89
N MET A 241 5.50 -21.57 -18.87
CA MET A 241 5.37 -22.87 -18.23
C MET A 241 3.93 -23.27 -17.87
N LEU A 242 2.99 -22.31 -17.84
CA LEU A 242 1.58 -22.56 -17.51
C LEU A 242 0.66 -22.87 -18.72
N ASP A 243 1.10 -22.62 -19.96
CA ASP A 243 0.30 -22.87 -21.17
C ASP A 243 0.45 -24.34 -21.64
N GLY A 244 0.27 -25.28 -20.71
CA GLY A 244 0.46 -26.70 -20.98
C GLY A 244 0.47 -27.58 -19.73
N ILE A 245 0.97 -28.80 -19.88
CA ILE A 245 1.11 -29.74 -18.77
C ILE A 245 2.26 -29.27 -17.87
N VAL A 246 1.94 -28.91 -16.63
CA VAL A 246 2.92 -28.59 -15.59
C VAL A 246 3.33 -29.88 -14.86
N THR A 247 4.63 -30.11 -14.75
CA THR A 247 5.20 -31.23 -13.99
C THR A 247 6.23 -30.71 -13.00
N ASP A 248 6.55 -31.48 -11.95
CA ASP A 248 7.61 -31.14 -10.97
C ASP A 248 8.96 -30.81 -11.65
N ALA A 249 9.26 -31.44 -12.80
CA ALA A 249 10.47 -31.13 -13.56
C ALA A 249 10.40 -29.76 -14.25
N ILE A 250 9.23 -29.37 -14.78
CA ILE A 250 9.01 -28.04 -15.39
C ILE A 250 9.02 -26.95 -14.31
N GLU A 251 8.38 -27.19 -13.16
CA GLU A 251 8.43 -26.27 -12.02
C GLU A 251 9.87 -26.07 -11.54
N ALA A 252 10.61 -27.16 -11.32
CA ALA A 252 12.01 -27.11 -10.90
C ALA A 252 12.91 -26.37 -11.90
N SER A 253 12.70 -26.61 -13.20
CA SER A 253 13.47 -25.95 -14.25
C SER A 253 13.16 -24.45 -14.33
N SER A 254 11.89 -24.08 -14.15
CA SER A 254 11.43 -22.69 -14.10
C SER A 254 11.98 -21.95 -12.87
N ILE A 255 11.82 -22.52 -11.68
CA ILE A 255 12.31 -21.96 -10.39
C ILE A 255 13.84 -21.83 -10.39
N GLY A 256 14.53 -22.77 -11.04
CA GLY A 256 15.98 -22.85 -11.12
C GLY A 256 16.58 -22.20 -12.37
N PHE A 257 15.83 -21.45 -13.16
CA PHE A 257 16.28 -20.94 -14.45
C PHE A 257 17.32 -19.82 -14.29
N ASN A 258 18.52 -19.99 -14.86
CA ASN A 258 19.63 -19.01 -14.87
C ASN A 258 19.84 -18.22 -13.56
N PRO A 259 20.09 -18.89 -12.42
CA PRO A 259 20.09 -18.25 -11.10
C PRO A 259 21.30 -17.36 -10.83
N GLN A 260 22.29 -17.32 -11.72
CA GLN A 260 23.40 -16.36 -11.65
C GLN A 260 23.10 -15.04 -12.38
N HIS A 261 22.13 -15.05 -13.30
CA HIS A 261 21.72 -13.90 -14.11
C HIS A 261 20.43 -13.28 -13.57
N VAL A 262 19.41 -14.12 -13.35
CA VAL A 262 18.13 -13.71 -12.77
C VAL A 262 18.29 -13.41 -11.29
N HIS A 263 17.80 -12.24 -10.88
CA HIS A 263 17.88 -11.82 -9.48
C HIS A 263 16.59 -12.16 -8.72
N ILE A 264 15.44 -11.92 -9.34
CA ILE A 264 14.12 -12.04 -8.74
C ILE A 264 13.22 -12.88 -9.64
N TYR A 265 12.53 -13.83 -9.06
CA TYR A 265 11.53 -14.68 -9.71
C TYR A 265 10.16 -14.30 -9.16
N SER A 266 9.26 -13.87 -10.03
CA SER A 266 7.88 -13.54 -9.66
C SER A 266 6.96 -14.64 -10.18
N ALA A 267 6.17 -15.23 -9.29
CA ALA A 267 5.22 -16.27 -9.62
C ALA A 267 3.88 -16.02 -8.92
N SER A 268 2.80 -16.39 -9.60
CA SER A 268 1.44 -16.17 -9.13
C SER A 268 0.56 -17.41 -9.34
N TRP A 269 1.19 -18.58 -9.32
CA TRP A 269 0.60 -19.90 -9.47
C TRP A 269 0.86 -20.76 -8.24
N GLY A 270 0.08 -21.82 -8.10
CA GLY A 270 0.14 -22.76 -6.99
C GLY A 270 -0.90 -23.86 -7.21
N PRO A 271 -1.27 -24.59 -6.16
CA PRO A 271 -2.40 -25.51 -6.19
C PRO A 271 -3.72 -24.79 -6.53
N ASN A 272 -4.78 -25.57 -6.76
CA ASN A 272 -6.09 -24.98 -6.99
C ASN A 272 -6.62 -24.25 -5.73
N ASP A 273 -6.95 -22.98 -5.89
CA ASP A 273 -7.58 -22.08 -4.89
C ASP A 273 -9.07 -22.41 -4.62
N ASP A 274 -9.36 -23.69 -4.35
CA ASP A 274 -10.71 -24.23 -4.28
C ASP A 274 -11.25 -24.46 -2.86
N GLY A 275 -10.44 -24.15 -1.83
CA GLY A 275 -10.77 -24.35 -0.43
C GLY A 275 -10.70 -25.82 0.01
N LYS A 276 -10.07 -26.70 -0.77
CA LYS A 276 -9.98 -28.14 -0.45
C LYS A 276 -8.62 -28.77 -0.76
N THR A 277 -7.87 -28.21 -1.70
CA THR A 277 -6.57 -28.74 -2.11
C THR A 277 -5.53 -28.53 -1.00
N VAL A 278 -4.61 -29.49 -0.86
CA VAL A 278 -3.40 -29.37 -0.02
C VAL A 278 -2.30 -29.98 -0.85
N GLU A 279 -1.40 -29.15 -1.33
CA GLU A 279 -0.34 -29.51 -2.25
C GLU A 279 0.78 -28.50 -2.16
N GLY A 280 2.00 -28.93 -2.44
CA GLY A 280 3.18 -28.08 -2.42
C GLY A 280 4.20 -28.57 -3.43
N PRO A 281 5.37 -27.93 -3.48
CA PRO A 281 6.41 -28.27 -4.45
C PRO A 281 6.78 -29.75 -4.36
N GLY A 282 6.91 -30.38 -5.53
CA GLY A 282 7.46 -31.72 -5.62
C GLY A 282 8.94 -31.77 -5.22
N ARG A 283 9.54 -32.97 -5.31
CA ARG A 283 10.92 -33.17 -4.85
C ARG A 283 11.92 -32.34 -5.66
N LEU A 284 11.69 -32.16 -6.95
CA LEU A 284 12.58 -31.40 -7.81
C LEU A 284 12.40 -29.89 -7.58
N ALA A 285 11.16 -29.41 -7.48
CA ALA A 285 10.86 -28.02 -7.19
C ALA A 285 11.42 -27.57 -5.83
N GLN A 286 11.29 -28.40 -4.77
CA GLN A 286 11.92 -28.15 -3.48
C GLN A 286 13.44 -28.00 -3.59
N LYS A 287 14.09 -28.91 -4.34
CA LYS A 287 15.53 -28.82 -4.60
C LYS A 287 15.92 -27.58 -5.40
N ALA A 288 15.07 -27.13 -6.34
CA ALA A 288 15.32 -25.93 -7.11
C ALA A 288 15.30 -24.69 -6.21
N PHE A 289 14.33 -24.57 -5.30
CA PHE A 289 14.32 -23.51 -4.29
C PHE A 289 15.58 -23.54 -3.41
N GLU A 290 15.93 -24.71 -2.87
CA GLU A 290 17.15 -24.85 -2.06
C GLU A 290 18.42 -24.48 -2.82
N TYR A 291 18.52 -24.86 -4.09
CA TYR A 291 19.65 -24.50 -4.93
C TYR A 291 19.67 -22.99 -5.18
N GLY A 292 18.52 -22.40 -5.50
CA GLY A 292 18.36 -20.97 -5.74
C GLY A 292 18.79 -20.12 -4.55
N ILE A 293 18.32 -20.43 -3.34
CA ILE A 293 18.68 -19.67 -2.13
C ILE A 293 20.13 -19.89 -1.68
N LYS A 294 20.76 -21.02 -2.04
CA LYS A 294 22.17 -21.32 -1.68
C LYS A 294 23.18 -20.82 -2.71
N GLN A 295 22.86 -20.91 -4.00
CA GLN A 295 23.81 -20.70 -5.09
C GLN A 295 23.48 -19.48 -5.94
N GLY A 296 22.20 -19.11 -6.05
CA GLY A 296 21.76 -17.99 -6.88
C GLY A 296 22.40 -16.67 -6.48
N ARG A 297 22.52 -15.75 -7.44
CA ARG A 297 23.15 -14.43 -7.27
C ARG A 297 24.52 -14.50 -6.61
N ASN A 298 25.38 -15.40 -7.09
CA ASN A 298 26.73 -15.67 -6.55
C ASN A 298 26.71 -16.02 -5.04
N GLY A 299 25.76 -16.85 -4.61
CA GLY A 299 25.63 -17.29 -3.22
C GLY A 299 24.82 -16.37 -2.31
N LYS A 300 24.33 -15.22 -2.81
CA LYS A 300 23.42 -14.34 -2.04
C LYS A 300 22.01 -14.90 -1.95
N GLY A 301 21.66 -15.83 -2.84
CA GLY A 301 20.36 -16.46 -2.95
C GLY A 301 19.41 -15.71 -3.88
N SER A 302 18.75 -16.47 -4.75
CA SER A 302 17.62 -16.01 -5.56
C SER A 302 16.49 -15.48 -4.66
N ILE A 303 15.80 -14.43 -5.13
CA ILE A 303 14.62 -13.89 -4.43
C ILE A 303 13.37 -14.42 -5.13
N TYR A 304 12.57 -15.21 -4.42
CA TYR A 304 11.32 -15.76 -4.92
C TYR A 304 10.15 -14.96 -4.36
N VAL A 305 9.35 -14.34 -5.20
CA VAL A 305 8.16 -13.56 -4.83
C VAL A 305 6.93 -14.32 -5.30
N TRP A 306 6.00 -14.57 -4.38
CA TRP A 306 4.85 -15.43 -4.63
C TRP A 306 3.54 -14.75 -4.25
N ALA A 307 2.53 -14.85 -5.09
CA ALA A 307 1.18 -14.41 -4.74
C ALA A 307 0.54 -15.37 -3.74
N SER A 308 -0.14 -14.85 -2.71
CA SER A 308 -0.70 -15.67 -1.63
C SER A 308 -1.98 -16.44 -1.97
N GLY A 309 -2.39 -16.56 -3.23
CA GLY A 309 -3.64 -17.25 -3.65
C GLY A 309 -4.90 -16.37 -3.71
N ASN A 310 -5.92 -16.86 -4.43
CA ASN A 310 -7.18 -16.17 -4.74
C ASN A 310 -8.44 -16.93 -4.22
N GLY A 311 -8.27 -17.90 -3.34
CA GLY A 311 -9.29 -18.79 -2.79
C GLY A 311 -10.12 -18.23 -1.62
N GLY A 312 -10.01 -16.93 -1.33
CA GLY A 312 -10.65 -16.32 -0.15
C GLY A 312 -12.18 -16.52 -0.10
N ARG A 313 -12.88 -16.49 -1.25
CA ARG A 313 -14.33 -16.72 -1.33
C ARG A 313 -14.72 -18.19 -1.15
N GLN A 314 -13.78 -19.08 -1.41
CA GLN A 314 -13.91 -20.52 -1.31
C GLN A 314 -13.65 -20.99 0.14
N GLY A 315 -13.19 -20.09 1.00
CA GLY A 315 -12.78 -20.40 2.38
C GLY A 315 -11.41 -21.06 2.43
N ASP A 316 -10.54 -20.76 1.47
CA ASP A 316 -9.20 -21.33 1.42
C ASP A 316 -8.22 -20.67 2.40
N ASN A 317 -7.09 -21.33 2.61
CA ASN A 317 -6.01 -20.89 3.47
C ASN A 317 -4.67 -21.23 2.82
N CYS A 318 -3.87 -20.21 2.53
CA CYS A 318 -2.58 -20.35 1.87
C CYS A 318 -1.52 -21.15 2.64
N ASP A 319 -1.68 -21.44 3.94
CA ASP A 319 -0.81 -22.42 4.62
C ASP A 319 -1.10 -23.89 4.15
N CYS A 320 -2.08 -24.09 3.24
CA CYS A 320 -2.32 -25.35 2.50
C CYS A 320 -1.67 -25.37 1.09
N ASP A 321 -1.04 -24.26 0.69
CA ASP A 321 -0.24 -24.14 -0.52
C ASP A 321 1.24 -24.12 -0.11
N GLY A 322 1.96 -25.22 -0.40
CA GLY A 322 3.37 -25.36 -0.02
C GLY A 322 4.33 -24.45 -0.79
N TYR A 323 3.89 -23.73 -1.83
CA TYR A 323 4.72 -22.72 -2.49
C TYR A 323 4.72 -21.42 -1.69
N THR A 324 3.55 -20.97 -1.23
CA THR A 324 3.40 -19.75 -0.42
C THR A 324 3.76 -19.99 1.05
N ASP A 325 3.59 -21.20 1.57
CA ASP A 325 4.00 -21.62 2.91
C ASP A 325 5.52 -21.92 3.03
N SER A 326 6.26 -21.88 1.92
CA SER A 326 7.70 -22.09 1.91
C SER A 326 8.46 -20.94 2.56
N ILE A 327 9.45 -21.23 3.41
CA ILE A 327 10.37 -20.20 3.96
C ILE A 327 11.21 -19.51 2.89
N TYR A 328 11.33 -20.10 1.70
CA TYR A 328 12.16 -19.61 0.61
C TYR A 328 11.45 -18.57 -0.27
N THR A 329 10.11 -18.45 -0.14
CA THR A 329 9.31 -17.50 -0.90
C THR A 329 8.93 -16.30 -0.03
N ILE A 330 8.80 -15.15 -0.68
CA ILE A 330 8.22 -13.95 -0.08
C ILE A 330 6.76 -13.92 -0.54
N SER A 331 5.88 -14.45 0.30
CA SER A 331 4.44 -14.49 0.04
C SER A 331 3.81 -13.10 0.23
N ILE A 332 3.15 -12.62 -0.84
CA ILE A 332 2.55 -11.30 -0.94
C ILE A 332 1.05 -11.42 -1.12
N SER A 333 0.30 -10.80 -0.20
CA SER A 333 -1.16 -10.67 -0.30
C SER A 333 -1.57 -9.32 -0.91
N SER A 334 -2.87 -9.05 -0.93
CA SER A 334 -3.46 -7.87 -1.59
C SER A 334 -4.21 -6.95 -0.63
N ALA A 335 -4.12 -5.66 -0.89
CA ALA A 335 -5.05 -4.64 -0.39
C ALA A 335 -5.76 -3.93 -1.54
N SER A 336 -7.03 -3.57 -1.34
CA SER A 336 -7.76 -2.73 -2.27
C SER A 336 -7.34 -1.26 -2.17
N GLN A 337 -7.88 -0.42 -3.06
CA GLN A 337 -7.70 1.03 -3.02
C GLN A 337 -8.15 1.69 -1.71
N GLN A 338 -9.04 1.04 -0.94
CA GLN A 338 -9.52 1.53 0.35
C GLN A 338 -8.68 1.01 1.53
N GLY A 339 -7.61 0.27 1.24
CA GLY A 339 -6.81 -0.39 2.27
C GLY A 339 -7.55 -1.56 2.93
N LEU A 340 -8.49 -2.20 2.23
CA LEU A 340 -9.26 -3.35 2.73
C LEU A 340 -8.75 -4.66 2.12
N SER A 341 -8.96 -5.76 2.86
CA SER A 341 -8.71 -7.11 2.36
C SER A 341 -9.69 -7.43 1.23
N PRO A 342 -9.23 -7.72 0.00
CA PRO A 342 -10.12 -8.12 -1.08
C PRO A 342 -10.82 -9.45 -0.80
N TRP A 343 -11.95 -9.68 -1.47
CA TRP A 343 -12.78 -10.89 -1.29
C TRP A 343 -12.09 -12.19 -1.72
N TYR A 344 -11.11 -12.10 -2.62
CA TYR A 344 -10.33 -13.24 -3.13
C TYR A 344 -9.09 -13.53 -2.29
N ALA A 345 -8.59 -12.58 -1.50
CA ALA A 345 -7.32 -12.75 -0.79
C ALA A 345 -7.44 -13.83 0.31
N GLU A 346 -6.53 -14.80 0.28
CA GLU A 346 -6.44 -15.84 1.29
C GLU A 346 -5.78 -15.35 2.57
N LYS A 347 -6.05 -16.04 3.67
CA LYS A 347 -5.50 -15.72 4.99
C LYS A 347 -4.62 -16.86 5.44
N CYS A 348 -3.38 -16.54 5.77
CA CYS A 348 -2.44 -17.54 6.24
C CYS A 348 -1.34 -16.89 7.07
N SER A 349 -0.63 -17.70 7.82
CA SER A 349 0.39 -17.23 8.74
C SER A 349 1.79 -17.13 8.13
N SER A 350 1.94 -17.64 6.91
CA SER A 350 3.10 -17.55 6.01
C SER A 350 3.21 -16.24 5.21
N THR A 351 2.11 -15.49 5.01
CA THR A 351 2.13 -14.20 4.29
C THR A 351 3.09 -13.21 4.97
N LEU A 352 4.06 -12.67 4.22
CA LEU A 352 5.05 -11.74 4.76
C LEU A 352 4.58 -10.28 4.70
N ALA A 353 3.99 -9.86 3.57
CA ALA A 353 3.57 -8.49 3.35
C ALA A 353 2.44 -8.38 2.32
N THR A 354 2.06 -7.14 2.00
CA THR A 354 0.96 -6.81 1.11
C THR A 354 1.39 -5.77 0.08
N ALA A 355 0.93 -5.92 -1.16
CA ALA A 355 0.91 -4.85 -2.15
C ALA A 355 -0.54 -4.54 -2.58
N TYR A 356 -0.72 -3.49 -3.36
CA TYR A 356 -2.05 -3.12 -3.84
C TYR A 356 -2.49 -4.00 -5.01
N SER A 357 -3.79 -4.27 -5.08
CA SER A 357 -4.44 -4.89 -6.22
C SER A 357 -5.89 -4.37 -6.31
N SER A 358 -6.72 -5.04 -7.10
CA SER A 358 -8.16 -4.83 -7.16
C SER A 358 -8.89 -5.12 -5.84
N GLY A 359 -10.10 -4.59 -5.68
CA GLY A 359 -10.97 -4.90 -4.54
C GLY A 359 -12.41 -5.15 -4.96
N ASP A 360 -13.33 -4.37 -4.39
CA ASP A 360 -14.74 -4.37 -4.76
C ASP A 360 -14.92 -3.86 -6.21
N TYR A 361 -16.10 -4.05 -6.79
CA TYR A 361 -16.39 -3.73 -8.20
C TYR A 361 -16.20 -2.25 -8.54
N THR A 362 -16.36 -1.36 -7.56
CA THR A 362 -16.17 0.09 -7.70
C THR A 362 -14.72 0.54 -7.54
N ASP A 363 -13.84 -0.35 -7.09
CA ASP A 363 -12.46 -0.01 -6.81
C ASP A 363 -11.64 0.06 -8.08
N GLN A 364 -10.63 0.92 -8.08
CA GLN A 364 -9.64 0.88 -9.14
C GLN A 364 -8.87 -0.44 -9.12
N ARG A 365 -8.46 -0.88 -10.30
CA ARG A 365 -7.72 -2.12 -10.54
C ARG A 365 -6.28 -1.79 -10.94
N ILE A 366 -5.53 -2.80 -11.33
CA ILE A 366 -4.14 -2.65 -11.75
C ILE A 366 -4.05 -2.39 -13.25
N MET A 367 -3.18 -1.45 -13.59
CA MET A 367 -2.94 -0.95 -14.93
C MET A 367 -1.63 -1.55 -15.45
N SER A 368 -1.65 -2.20 -16.60
CA SER A 368 -0.44 -2.84 -17.16
C SER A 368 -0.48 -2.98 -18.68
N ALA A 369 0.59 -3.54 -19.23
CA ALA A 369 0.63 -4.10 -20.58
C ALA A 369 -0.35 -5.27 -20.69
N ASP A 370 -0.80 -5.56 -21.91
CA ASP A 370 -1.71 -6.67 -22.20
C ASP A 370 -1.35 -7.28 -23.57
N LEU A 371 -1.85 -8.48 -23.85
CA LEU A 371 -1.62 -9.13 -25.15
C LEU A 371 -2.06 -8.27 -26.33
N HIS A 372 -1.52 -8.58 -27.49
CA HIS A 372 -1.77 -7.88 -28.76
C HIS A 372 -1.25 -6.45 -28.74
N ASN A 373 -0.12 -6.23 -28.07
CA ASN A 373 0.49 -4.93 -27.85
C ASN A 373 -0.51 -3.92 -27.26
N ALA A 374 -1.39 -4.35 -26.36
CA ALA A 374 -2.48 -3.55 -25.80
C ALA A 374 -2.19 -3.11 -24.37
N CYS A 375 -3.08 -2.32 -23.79
CA CYS A 375 -2.98 -1.93 -22.38
C CYS A 375 -4.23 -2.37 -21.65
N THR A 376 -4.09 -2.75 -20.38
CA THR A 376 -5.22 -3.14 -19.54
C THR A 376 -5.38 -2.21 -18.36
N GLU A 377 -6.64 -1.93 -18.01
CA GLU A 377 -7.03 -1.23 -16.79
C GLU A 377 -7.73 -2.16 -15.78
N ALA A 378 -7.64 -3.46 -16.03
CA ALA A 378 -8.47 -4.47 -15.37
C ALA A 378 -7.69 -5.71 -14.93
N HIS A 379 -6.40 -5.57 -14.59
CA HIS A 379 -5.68 -6.66 -13.94
C HIS A 379 -6.04 -6.72 -12.43
N THR A 380 -6.17 -7.93 -11.89
CA THR A 380 -6.83 -8.23 -10.61
C THR A 380 -6.20 -9.46 -9.94
N GLY A 381 -6.51 -9.68 -8.67
CA GLY A 381 -6.06 -10.85 -7.91
C GLY A 381 -4.76 -10.59 -7.13
N THR A 382 -4.38 -11.51 -6.25
CA THR A 382 -3.06 -11.51 -5.58
C THR A 382 -1.93 -11.61 -6.59
N SER A 383 -2.23 -12.14 -7.78
CA SER A 383 -1.32 -12.23 -8.91
C SER A 383 -0.80 -10.89 -9.43
N ALA A 384 -1.51 -9.77 -9.19
CA ALA A 384 -1.04 -8.42 -9.49
C ALA A 384 -0.22 -7.80 -8.33
N SER A 385 -0.36 -8.33 -7.10
CA SER A 385 0.40 -7.81 -5.95
C SER A 385 1.85 -8.29 -5.96
N ALA A 386 2.10 -9.55 -6.34
CA ALA A 386 3.44 -10.13 -6.37
C ALA A 386 4.40 -9.42 -7.37
N PRO A 387 4.00 -9.09 -8.61
CA PRO A 387 4.83 -8.33 -9.54
C PRO A 387 5.18 -6.91 -9.05
N LEU A 388 4.23 -6.22 -8.40
CA LEU A 388 4.53 -4.92 -7.78
C LEU A 388 5.60 -5.05 -6.69
N ALA A 389 5.50 -6.07 -5.84
CA ALA A 389 6.51 -6.37 -4.84
C ALA A 389 7.88 -6.71 -5.47
N ALA A 390 7.91 -7.54 -6.51
CA ALA A 390 9.12 -7.87 -7.26
C ALA A 390 9.79 -6.61 -7.83
N GLY A 391 9.00 -5.67 -8.36
CA GLY A 391 9.49 -4.36 -8.79
C GLY A 391 10.11 -3.55 -7.65
N ILE A 392 9.48 -3.49 -6.47
CA ILE A 392 10.04 -2.81 -5.30
C ILE A 392 11.37 -3.45 -4.86
N PHE A 393 11.44 -4.77 -4.86
CA PHE A 393 12.67 -5.49 -4.52
C PHE A 393 13.78 -5.24 -5.54
N ALA A 394 13.44 -5.04 -6.82
CA ALA A 394 14.42 -4.62 -7.83
C ALA A 394 14.99 -3.22 -7.55
N LEU A 395 14.17 -2.27 -7.07
CA LEU A 395 14.66 -0.95 -6.64
C LEU A 395 15.65 -1.08 -5.46
N ALA A 396 15.36 -1.96 -4.51
CA ALA A 396 16.23 -2.19 -3.37
C ALA A 396 17.55 -2.88 -3.74
N LEU A 397 17.51 -3.84 -4.66
CA LEU A 397 18.71 -4.52 -5.15
C LEU A 397 19.59 -3.61 -6.02
N GLU A 398 19.02 -2.67 -6.79
CA GLU A 398 19.84 -1.67 -7.48
C GLU A 398 20.63 -0.83 -6.47
N PHE A 399 19.98 -0.42 -5.38
CA PHE A 399 20.62 0.39 -4.35
C PHE A 399 21.63 -0.41 -3.50
N ASN A 400 21.32 -1.66 -3.20
CA ASN A 400 22.19 -2.58 -2.47
C ASN A 400 22.21 -3.99 -3.11
N PRO A 401 23.13 -4.25 -4.04
CA PRO A 401 23.22 -5.54 -4.72
C PRO A 401 23.79 -6.66 -3.83
N ASN A 402 24.20 -6.36 -2.59
CA ASN A 402 24.75 -7.33 -1.65
C ASN A 402 23.72 -7.97 -0.73
N LEU A 403 22.45 -7.51 -0.75
CA LEU A 403 21.38 -8.13 0.02
C LEU A 403 21.20 -9.60 -0.35
N THR A 404 21.20 -10.46 0.68
CA THR A 404 20.83 -11.87 0.56
C THR A 404 19.31 -12.04 0.49
N TRP A 405 18.83 -13.24 0.16
CA TRP A 405 17.40 -13.56 0.18
C TRP A 405 16.76 -13.33 1.56
N ARG A 406 17.48 -13.65 2.65
CA ARG A 406 17.04 -13.38 4.04
C ARG A 406 17.07 -11.90 4.37
N ASP A 407 18.09 -11.16 3.93
CA ASP A 407 18.13 -9.71 4.14
C ASP A 407 16.89 -9.03 3.55
N MET A 408 16.45 -9.46 2.35
CA MET A 408 15.23 -8.93 1.73
C MET A 408 13.99 -9.20 2.59
N GLN A 409 13.83 -10.41 3.13
CA GLN A 409 12.72 -10.73 4.04
C GLN A 409 12.77 -9.86 5.31
N HIS A 410 13.94 -9.70 5.94
CA HIS A 410 14.11 -8.82 7.10
C HIS A 410 13.75 -7.36 6.78
N LEU A 411 14.20 -6.84 5.64
CA LEU A 411 13.85 -5.49 5.18
C LEU A 411 12.33 -5.33 5.04
N VAL A 412 11.64 -6.30 4.42
CA VAL A 412 10.18 -6.30 4.31
C VAL A 412 9.51 -6.28 5.68
N VAL A 413 9.91 -7.16 6.60
CA VAL A 413 9.36 -7.23 7.97
C VAL A 413 9.51 -5.90 8.72
N TRP A 414 10.66 -5.24 8.56
CA TRP A 414 10.99 -4.01 9.29
C TRP A 414 10.42 -2.73 8.66
N THR A 415 9.95 -2.78 7.41
CA THR A 415 9.54 -1.58 6.65
C THR A 415 8.09 -1.59 6.18
N SER A 416 7.40 -2.74 6.18
CA SER A 416 5.99 -2.86 5.81
C SER A 416 5.04 -2.16 6.78
N GLU A 417 4.16 -1.30 6.29
CA GLU A 417 3.34 -0.38 7.08
C GLU A 417 1.96 -0.97 7.43
N TYR A 418 1.64 -1.03 8.72
CA TYR A 418 0.30 -1.49 9.16
C TYR A 418 -0.76 -0.38 9.13
N ASP A 419 -0.35 0.89 9.30
CA ASP A 419 -1.24 2.06 9.45
C ASP A 419 -2.22 2.22 8.27
N PRO A 420 -1.81 2.06 6.99
CA PRO A 420 -2.74 2.10 5.85
C PRO A 420 -3.84 1.05 5.88
N LEU A 421 -3.62 -0.06 6.60
CA LEU A 421 -4.47 -1.25 6.64
C LEU A 421 -5.09 -1.46 8.03
N SER A 422 -4.94 -0.50 8.96
CA SER A 422 -5.26 -0.66 10.39
C SER A 422 -6.75 -0.88 10.67
N ASN A 423 -7.63 -0.47 9.75
CA ASN A 423 -9.08 -0.60 9.88
C ASN A 423 -9.60 -2.03 9.66
N ASN A 424 -8.71 -2.97 9.31
CA ASN A 424 -9.06 -4.37 9.14
C ASN A 424 -8.93 -5.15 10.47
N PRO A 425 -9.79 -6.15 10.71
CA PRO A 425 -9.68 -6.97 11.92
C PRO A 425 -8.46 -7.90 11.90
N GLY A 426 -8.01 -8.30 13.10
CA GLY A 426 -6.99 -9.34 13.28
C GLY A 426 -5.55 -8.83 13.42
N TRP A 427 -5.32 -7.51 13.44
CA TRP A 427 -4.03 -6.95 13.79
C TRP A 427 -3.67 -7.25 15.25
N LYS A 428 -2.44 -7.71 15.46
CA LYS A 428 -1.88 -7.94 16.79
C LYS A 428 -0.41 -7.53 16.81
N LYS A 429 0.09 -7.19 17.99
CA LYS A 429 1.50 -6.93 18.24
C LYS A 429 2.13 -8.20 18.77
N ASN A 430 3.16 -8.71 18.09
CA ASN A 430 3.89 -9.91 18.52
C ASN A 430 4.85 -9.62 19.70
N GLY A 431 5.51 -10.65 20.21
CA GLY A 431 6.43 -10.54 21.35
C GLY A 431 7.68 -9.69 21.09
N ALA A 432 8.06 -9.48 19.82
CA ALA A 432 9.14 -8.58 19.40
C ALA A 432 8.67 -7.14 19.17
N GLY A 433 7.37 -6.88 19.33
CA GLY A 433 6.76 -5.57 19.16
C GLY A 433 6.36 -5.22 17.72
N LEU A 434 6.32 -6.20 16.82
CA LEU A 434 5.91 -6.01 15.42
C LEU A 434 4.40 -6.24 15.26
N MET A 435 3.75 -5.36 14.51
CA MET A 435 2.37 -5.49 14.07
C MET A 435 2.25 -6.53 12.95
N VAL A 436 1.33 -7.47 13.11
CA VAL A 436 1.14 -8.57 12.16
C VAL A 436 -0.33 -8.97 12.02
N ASN A 437 -0.73 -9.47 10.86
CA ASN A 437 -2.09 -9.90 10.52
C ASN A 437 -2.08 -11.03 9.48
N SER A 438 -2.87 -12.09 9.68
CA SER A 438 -2.96 -13.21 8.72
C SER A 438 -3.46 -12.84 7.32
N ARG A 439 -4.05 -11.65 7.14
CA ARG A 439 -4.45 -11.14 5.81
C ARG A 439 -3.34 -10.36 5.11
N PHE A 440 -2.41 -9.78 5.88
CA PHE A 440 -1.53 -8.74 5.37
C PHE A 440 -0.06 -8.92 5.72
N GLY A 441 0.29 -10.00 6.44
CA GLY A 441 1.59 -10.18 7.06
C GLY A 441 1.94 -8.99 7.95
N PHE A 442 3.11 -8.40 7.74
CA PHE A 442 3.59 -7.23 8.46
C PHE A 442 3.02 -5.88 7.95
N GLY A 443 2.23 -5.89 6.87
CA GLY A 443 1.57 -4.71 6.33
C GLY A 443 1.90 -4.41 4.87
N LEU A 444 1.56 -3.20 4.45
CA LEU A 444 1.74 -2.72 3.09
C LEU A 444 3.21 -2.40 2.80
N LEU A 445 3.75 -2.87 1.68
CA LEU A 445 5.10 -2.52 1.24
C LEU A 445 5.25 -1.00 1.05
N ASN A 446 6.40 -0.48 1.50
CA ASN A 446 6.79 0.92 1.36
C ASN A 446 8.16 1.00 0.69
N ALA A 447 8.19 1.30 -0.61
CA ALA A 447 9.42 1.27 -1.41
C ALA A 447 10.49 2.21 -0.86
N LYS A 448 10.10 3.42 -0.42
CA LYS A 448 11.03 4.37 0.18
C LYS A 448 11.63 3.84 1.48
N ALA A 449 10.80 3.36 2.40
CA ALA A 449 11.30 2.85 3.69
C ALA A 449 12.22 1.63 3.49
N LEU A 450 11.85 0.74 2.57
CA LEU A 450 12.64 -0.44 2.22
C LEU A 450 14.00 -0.06 1.63
N VAL A 451 14.03 0.83 0.63
CA VAL A 451 15.28 1.29 -0.01
C VAL A 451 16.13 2.13 0.96
N ASP A 452 15.53 2.96 1.82
CA ASP A 452 16.26 3.73 2.82
C ASP A 452 16.94 2.81 3.85
N LEU A 453 16.25 1.77 4.34
CA LEU A 453 16.83 0.82 5.28
C LEU A 453 17.88 -0.09 4.63
N ALA A 454 17.73 -0.36 3.33
CA ALA A 454 18.67 -1.13 2.53
C ALA A 454 20.02 -0.43 2.27
N ASP A 455 20.22 0.81 2.73
CA ASP A 455 21.45 1.58 2.47
C ASP A 455 22.72 0.79 2.78
N PRO A 456 23.59 0.50 1.79
CA PRO A 456 24.80 -0.30 1.99
C PRO A 456 25.79 0.31 2.99
N ALA A 457 25.67 1.61 3.31
CA ALA A 457 26.46 2.23 4.37
C ALA A 457 26.01 1.81 5.78
N THR A 458 24.72 1.51 5.95
CA THR A 458 24.11 1.25 7.27
C THR A 458 23.64 -0.19 7.44
N TRP A 459 23.12 -0.83 6.39
CA TRP A 459 22.69 -2.21 6.40
C TRP A 459 23.87 -3.13 6.68
N LYS A 460 23.68 -4.05 7.63
CA LYS A 460 24.58 -5.16 7.90
C LYS A 460 23.84 -6.44 7.59
N GLU A 461 24.48 -7.28 6.79
CA GLU A 461 23.99 -8.62 6.48
C GLU A 461 23.58 -9.35 7.77
N VAL A 462 22.41 -9.99 7.73
CA VAL A 462 21.91 -10.72 8.88
C VAL A 462 22.83 -11.89 9.23
N PRO A 463 22.97 -12.25 10.52
CA PRO A 463 23.84 -13.35 10.93
C PRO A 463 23.48 -14.68 10.26
N GLU A 464 24.40 -15.64 10.35
CA GLU A 464 24.24 -16.99 9.80
C GLU A 464 22.90 -17.62 10.22
N LYS A 465 22.15 -18.15 9.25
CA LYS A 465 20.90 -18.88 9.49
C LYS A 465 21.19 -20.14 10.31
N LYS A 466 20.43 -20.35 11.37
CA LYS A 466 20.40 -21.58 12.19
C LYS A 466 19.03 -22.24 12.09
N GLU A 467 19.01 -23.54 12.35
CA GLU A 467 17.80 -24.37 12.35
C GLU A 467 17.80 -25.27 13.59
N CYS A 468 16.78 -25.11 14.43
CA CYS A 468 16.59 -25.92 15.63
C CYS A 468 15.32 -26.75 15.48
N ILE A 469 15.47 -28.07 15.53
CA ILE A 469 14.38 -29.03 15.46
C ILE A 469 14.03 -29.51 16.86
N VAL A 470 12.79 -29.29 17.28
CA VAL A 470 12.23 -29.77 18.55
C VAL A 470 11.18 -30.82 18.25
N GLN A 471 11.38 -32.01 18.79
CA GLN A 471 10.48 -33.15 18.63
C GLN A 471 10.51 -34.02 19.88
N ASP A 472 9.43 -34.76 20.11
CA ASP A 472 9.33 -35.74 21.19
C ASP A 472 9.24 -37.16 20.60
N SER A 473 10.34 -37.91 20.68
CA SER A 473 10.39 -39.31 20.22
C SER A 473 9.51 -40.25 21.04
N THR A 474 9.03 -39.81 22.20
CA THR A 474 8.12 -40.57 23.07
C THR A 474 6.65 -40.21 22.88
N PHE A 475 6.34 -39.29 21.96
CA PHE A 475 4.98 -38.88 21.68
C PHE A 475 4.11 -40.05 21.23
N SER A 476 3.10 -40.39 22.03
CA SER A 476 2.08 -41.36 21.67
C SER A 476 0.95 -40.69 20.89
N PRO A 477 0.44 -41.30 19.79
CA PRO A 477 -0.68 -40.74 19.03
C PRO A 477 -1.87 -40.37 19.92
N ARG A 478 -2.44 -39.18 19.70
CA ARG A 478 -3.56 -38.66 20.51
C ARG A 478 -4.84 -38.68 19.69
N PHE A 479 -5.88 -39.34 20.21
CA PHE A 479 -7.17 -39.44 19.55
C PHE A 479 -7.95 -38.12 19.64
N LEU A 480 -8.50 -37.66 18.53
CA LEU A 480 -9.32 -36.46 18.41
C LEU A 480 -10.73 -36.87 17.98
N ARG A 481 -11.72 -36.58 18.83
CA ARG A 481 -13.15 -36.78 18.54
C ARG A 481 -13.78 -35.51 17.99
N SER A 482 -14.98 -35.65 17.45
CA SER A 482 -15.80 -34.52 17.04
C SER A 482 -16.00 -33.51 18.18
N GLN A 483 -15.88 -32.22 17.86
CA GLN A 483 -15.89 -31.09 18.80
C GLN A 483 -14.83 -31.20 19.91
N GLY A 484 -13.86 -32.10 19.72
CA GLY A 484 -12.77 -32.32 20.63
C GLY A 484 -11.63 -31.33 20.37
N GLU A 485 -10.71 -31.32 21.32
CA GLU A 485 -9.56 -30.43 21.32
C GLU A 485 -8.36 -31.18 21.87
N ILE A 486 -7.22 -31.07 21.17
CA ILE A 486 -5.94 -31.59 21.62
C ILE A 486 -4.96 -30.43 21.73
N THR A 487 -4.40 -30.28 22.93
CA THR A 487 -3.35 -29.30 23.23
C THR A 487 -2.03 -30.03 23.45
N ILE A 488 -1.02 -29.63 22.68
CA ILE A 488 0.35 -30.13 22.76
C ILE A 488 1.21 -28.99 23.29
N GLU A 489 1.71 -29.15 24.51
CA GLU A 489 2.70 -28.25 25.11
C GLU A 489 4.10 -28.75 24.75
N ILE A 490 4.92 -27.86 24.21
CA ILE A 490 6.25 -28.15 23.68
C ILE A 490 7.25 -27.27 24.44
N PRO A 491 7.80 -27.74 25.58
CA PRO A 491 8.89 -27.05 26.25
C PRO A 491 10.13 -27.05 25.36
N SER A 492 10.59 -25.87 24.97
CA SER A 492 11.75 -25.69 24.10
C SER A 492 12.80 -24.82 24.77
N LYS A 493 14.06 -25.26 24.69
CA LYS A 493 15.22 -24.40 24.98
C LYS A 493 15.81 -23.77 23.71
N ALA A 494 15.12 -23.89 22.58
CA ALA A 494 15.57 -23.41 21.27
C ALA A 494 17.00 -23.86 20.90
N CYS A 495 17.38 -25.09 21.29
CA CYS A 495 18.71 -25.66 21.10
C CYS A 495 19.84 -24.91 21.87
N GLU A 496 19.51 -24.26 22.98
CA GLU A 496 20.51 -23.65 23.88
C GLU A 496 21.63 -24.64 24.26
N GLY A 497 22.87 -24.18 24.14
CA GLY A 497 24.08 -24.97 24.35
C GLY A 497 24.57 -25.76 23.13
N GLN A 498 23.88 -25.66 21.98
CA GLN A 498 24.29 -26.28 20.71
C GLN A 498 24.61 -25.20 19.65
N ASP A 499 25.32 -25.59 18.58
CA ASP A 499 25.73 -24.69 17.49
C ASP A 499 24.54 -24.11 16.69
N ASN A 500 23.37 -24.75 16.78
CA ASN A 500 22.12 -24.36 16.13
C ASN A 500 21.14 -23.65 17.09
N HIS A 501 21.63 -23.09 18.20
CA HIS A 501 20.84 -22.29 19.13
C HIS A 501 20.20 -21.07 18.44
N ILE A 502 18.92 -20.81 18.68
CA ILE A 502 18.21 -19.66 18.12
C ILE A 502 17.71 -18.76 19.24
N LYS A 503 18.02 -17.47 19.14
CA LYS A 503 17.57 -16.43 20.07
C LYS A 503 16.65 -15.40 19.41
N TYR A 504 16.74 -15.23 18.10
CA TYR A 504 15.91 -14.31 17.31
C TYR A 504 15.30 -15.09 16.16
N LEU A 505 13.98 -15.28 16.20
CA LEU A 505 13.24 -16.03 15.19
C LEU A 505 13.14 -15.28 13.85
N GLU A 506 13.09 -16.07 12.78
CA GLU A 506 12.68 -15.65 11.44
C GLU A 506 11.39 -16.39 11.08
N HIS A 507 11.50 -17.68 10.78
CA HIS A 507 10.39 -18.56 10.42
C HIS A 507 10.19 -19.63 11.50
N VAL A 508 8.94 -20.06 11.69
CA VAL A 508 8.61 -21.23 12.50
C VAL A 508 7.74 -22.17 11.67
N GLN A 509 8.05 -23.45 11.66
CA GLN A 509 7.22 -24.47 11.03
C GLN A 509 6.75 -25.50 12.05
N VAL A 510 5.51 -25.94 11.89
CA VAL A 510 4.91 -27.03 12.67
C VAL A 510 4.58 -28.15 11.70
N GLU A 511 5.49 -29.12 11.62
CA GLU A 511 5.34 -30.33 10.82
C GLU A 511 4.41 -31.29 11.57
N VAL A 512 3.29 -31.70 10.96
CA VAL A 512 2.34 -32.62 11.60
C VAL A 512 1.91 -33.75 10.68
N THR A 513 1.67 -34.91 11.29
CA THR A 513 0.87 -35.98 10.69
C THR A 513 -0.43 -36.12 11.48
N ILE A 514 -1.54 -35.83 10.82
CA ILE A 514 -2.89 -35.90 11.37
C ILE A 514 -3.72 -36.79 10.46
N GLU A 515 -4.25 -37.88 10.99
CA GLU A 515 -5.28 -38.68 10.33
C GLU A 515 -6.64 -38.16 10.78
N TYR A 516 -7.54 -37.82 9.86
CA TYR A 516 -8.84 -37.26 10.22
C TYR A 516 -9.90 -37.53 9.16
N THR A 517 -11.13 -37.86 9.57
CA THR A 517 -12.22 -38.22 8.64
C THR A 517 -12.62 -37.09 7.70
N ARG A 518 -12.51 -35.83 8.14
CA ARG A 518 -12.81 -34.64 7.33
C ARG A 518 -11.85 -33.51 7.66
N ARG A 519 -10.80 -33.36 6.85
CA ARG A 519 -9.70 -32.43 7.07
C ARG A 519 -10.13 -30.96 7.23
N GLY A 520 -11.13 -30.51 6.49
CA GLY A 520 -11.61 -29.13 6.52
C GLY A 520 -12.21 -28.66 7.85
N ASP A 521 -12.54 -29.59 8.74
CA ASP A 521 -13.09 -29.29 10.06
C ASP A 521 -12.01 -29.04 11.12
N LEU A 522 -10.73 -29.18 10.74
CA LEU A 522 -9.62 -28.94 11.64
C LEU A 522 -9.29 -27.44 11.70
N HIS A 523 -9.15 -26.93 12.92
CA HIS A 523 -8.56 -25.63 13.22
C HIS A 523 -7.27 -25.84 14.00
N ILE A 524 -6.16 -25.30 13.48
CA ILE A 524 -4.83 -25.46 14.08
C ILE A 524 -4.30 -24.09 14.46
N THR A 525 -3.93 -23.94 15.73
CA THR A 525 -3.33 -22.71 16.26
C THR A 525 -2.00 -23.01 16.94
N LEU A 526 -1.08 -22.06 16.83
CA LEU A 526 0.24 -22.06 17.46
C LEU A 526 0.36 -20.82 18.35
N THR A 527 0.78 -21.01 19.59
CA THR A 527 1.09 -19.91 20.52
C THR A 527 2.56 -19.98 20.90
N SER A 528 3.27 -18.86 20.72
CA SER A 528 4.68 -18.72 21.10
C SER A 528 4.86 -18.56 22.62
N PRO A 529 6.07 -18.78 23.17
CA PRO A 529 6.38 -18.50 24.56
C PRO A 529 6.13 -17.05 24.98
N SER A 530 6.20 -16.11 24.04
CA SER A 530 5.91 -14.69 24.29
C SER A 530 4.41 -14.37 24.26
N GLY A 531 3.55 -15.34 24.00
CA GLY A 531 2.08 -15.19 23.96
C GLY A 531 1.51 -14.86 22.58
N THR A 532 2.31 -14.87 21.52
CA THR A 532 1.82 -14.60 20.16
C THR A 532 1.07 -15.83 19.63
N GLY A 533 -0.26 -15.77 19.65
CA GLY A 533 -1.12 -16.80 19.07
C GLY A 533 -1.37 -16.56 17.58
N THR A 534 -1.24 -17.59 16.74
CA THR A 534 -1.51 -17.57 15.30
C THR A 534 -2.35 -18.77 14.87
N ALA A 535 -3.27 -18.55 13.92
CA ALA A 535 -3.95 -19.65 13.24
C ALA A 535 -3.08 -20.12 12.07
N LEU A 536 -2.64 -21.37 12.12
CA LEU A 536 -1.94 -22.07 11.04
C LEU A 536 -2.93 -22.69 10.06
N LEU A 537 -4.10 -23.11 10.54
CA LEU A 537 -5.18 -23.61 9.70
C LEU A 537 -6.52 -23.10 10.21
N ASN A 538 -7.31 -22.54 9.31
CA ASN A 538 -8.70 -22.14 9.57
C ASN A 538 -9.64 -23.23 9.02
N GLU A 539 -10.88 -23.23 9.48
CA GLU A 539 -11.91 -24.11 8.90
C GLU A 539 -11.99 -23.90 7.39
N ARG A 540 -11.98 -24.99 6.64
CA ARG A 540 -12.16 -25.01 5.19
C ARG A 540 -13.39 -25.84 4.86
N GLU A 541 -14.54 -25.19 4.82
CA GLU A 541 -15.85 -25.87 4.69
C GLU A 541 -15.93 -26.79 3.45
N ARG A 542 -15.18 -26.51 2.39
CA ARG A 542 -15.19 -27.32 1.15
C ARG A 542 -14.29 -28.55 1.20
N ASP A 543 -13.36 -28.61 2.15
CA ASP A 543 -12.42 -29.72 2.30
C ASP A 543 -13.06 -30.89 3.04
N SER A 544 -13.64 -31.82 2.27
CA SER A 544 -14.18 -33.08 2.78
C SER A 544 -13.16 -34.23 2.78
N SER A 545 -11.87 -33.94 2.56
CA SER A 545 -10.85 -34.98 2.37
C SER A 545 -10.63 -35.81 3.65
N PRO A 546 -10.58 -37.15 3.55
CA PRO A 546 -10.19 -38.03 4.66
C PRO A 546 -8.67 -38.24 4.76
N ASN A 547 -7.88 -37.64 3.87
CA ASN A 547 -6.44 -37.88 3.79
C ASN A 547 -5.65 -37.21 4.92
N GLY A 548 -6.29 -36.30 5.67
CA GLY A 548 -5.63 -35.53 6.73
C GLY A 548 -4.38 -34.79 6.24
N PHE A 549 -3.40 -34.66 7.13
CA PHE A 549 -2.09 -34.08 6.84
C PHE A 549 -1.01 -35.12 7.08
N LYS A 550 -0.01 -35.20 6.20
CA LYS A 550 1.09 -36.16 6.30
C LYS A 550 2.42 -35.44 6.16
N ASN A 551 3.15 -35.34 7.27
CA ASN A 551 4.37 -34.54 7.37
C ASN A 551 4.18 -33.16 6.70
N TRP A 552 3.03 -32.52 6.95
CA TRP A 552 2.74 -31.21 6.38
C TRP A 552 3.35 -30.16 7.28
N ASP A 553 4.23 -29.34 6.71
CA ASP A 553 4.79 -28.17 7.37
C ASP A 553 3.77 -27.05 7.27
N PHE A 554 3.28 -26.56 8.42
CA PHE A 554 2.59 -25.27 8.48
C PHE A 554 3.57 -24.20 8.92
N MET A 555 3.79 -23.16 8.13
CA MET A 555 4.76 -22.11 8.40
C MET A 555 4.12 -20.84 8.95
N SER A 556 4.82 -20.16 9.86
CA SER A 556 4.44 -18.82 10.30
C SER A 556 5.63 -17.87 10.41
N VAL A 557 5.40 -16.65 9.95
CA VAL A 557 6.29 -15.48 10.16
C VAL A 557 5.82 -14.57 11.29
N HIS A 558 4.69 -14.86 11.95
CA HIS A 558 4.09 -13.94 12.93
C HIS A 558 4.91 -13.74 14.20
N THR A 559 5.85 -14.64 14.47
CA THR A 559 6.74 -14.62 15.63
C THR A 559 8.13 -14.10 15.30
N TRP A 560 8.31 -13.47 14.12
CA TRP A 560 9.58 -12.89 13.70
C TRP A 560 10.15 -11.97 14.78
N GLY A 561 11.43 -12.19 15.08
CA GLY A 561 12.22 -11.47 16.06
C GLY A 561 12.01 -11.87 17.52
N GLU A 562 11.07 -12.77 17.82
CA GLU A 562 10.86 -13.26 19.18
C GLU A 562 11.99 -14.19 19.64
N ASN A 563 12.14 -14.31 20.97
CA ASN A 563 12.94 -15.36 21.57
C ASN A 563 12.09 -16.64 21.66
N PRO A 564 12.49 -17.74 20.99
CA PRO A 564 11.71 -18.97 20.96
C PRO A 564 11.86 -19.87 22.19
N ALA A 565 12.70 -19.50 23.16
CA ALA A 565 12.88 -20.28 24.40
C ALA A 565 11.64 -20.17 25.31
N GLY A 566 11.16 -21.31 25.80
CA GLY A 566 9.98 -21.45 26.65
C GLY A 566 9.00 -22.47 26.08
N THR A 567 7.76 -22.44 26.55
CA THR A 567 6.73 -23.40 26.14
C THR A 567 5.96 -22.88 24.94
N TRP A 568 5.99 -23.64 23.84
CA TRP A 568 5.10 -23.46 22.71
C TRP A 568 3.84 -24.29 22.91
N THR A 569 2.71 -23.80 22.41
CA THR A 569 1.44 -24.52 22.49
C THR A 569 0.85 -24.69 21.11
N VAL A 570 0.72 -25.94 20.65
CA VAL A 570 -0.03 -26.30 19.45
C VAL A 570 -1.40 -26.81 19.87
N LYS A 571 -2.46 -26.24 19.31
CA LYS A 571 -3.84 -26.59 19.63
C LYS A 571 -4.57 -26.96 18.35
N ILE A 572 -5.09 -28.18 18.33
CA ILE A 572 -5.80 -28.78 17.20
C ILE A 572 -7.22 -29.09 17.66
N THR A 573 -8.18 -28.43 17.03
CA THR A 573 -9.59 -28.49 17.41
C THR A 573 -10.44 -28.90 16.21
N ASP A 574 -11.45 -29.74 16.44
CA ASP A 574 -12.54 -29.92 15.48
C ASP A 574 -13.60 -28.83 15.73
N VAL A 575 -13.82 -27.98 14.73
CA VAL A 575 -14.79 -26.87 14.80
C VAL A 575 -16.17 -27.22 14.22
N SER A 576 -16.36 -28.45 13.73
CA SER A 576 -17.62 -28.89 13.14
C SER A 576 -18.75 -29.01 14.17
N GLY A 577 -19.91 -28.47 13.80
CA GLY A 577 -21.16 -28.63 14.54
C GLY A 577 -22.05 -29.80 14.06
N ARG A 578 -21.64 -30.54 13.02
CA ARG A 578 -22.60 -31.23 12.12
C ARG A 578 -22.41 -32.75 11.98
N ILE A 579 -21.22 -33.31 12.19
CA ILE A 579 -20.90 -34.71 11.84
C ILE A 579 -20.07 -35.36 12.95
N LYS A 580 -20.19 -36.68 13.12
CA LYS A 580 -19.29 -37.48 13.96
C LYS A 580 -17.94 -37.67 13.26
N ASN A 581 -17.07 -36.66 13.33
CA ASN A 581 -15.68 -36.80 12.92
C ASN A 581 -14.84 -37.53 13.97
N GLU A 582 -13.80 -38.20 13.50
CA GLU A 582 -12.79 -38.82 14.34
C GLU A 582 -11.43 -38.89 13.65
N GLY A 583 -10.39 -39.05 14.45
CA GLY A 583 -9.04 -39.25 13.95
C GLY A 583 -8.01 -39.17 15.06
N ARG A 584 -6.76 -38.92 14.69
CA ARG A 584 -5.66 -38.82 15.64
C ARG A 584 -4.52 -37.98 15.13
N ILE A 585 -3.84 -37.32 16.06
CA ILE A 585 -2.55 -36.68 15.83
C ILE A 585 -1.50 -37.77 16.00
N VAL A 586 -0.79 -38.11 14.93
CA VAL A 586 0.17 -39.22 14.90
C VAL A 586 1.53 -38.76 15.41
N ASN A 587 2.05 -37.66 14.89
CA ASN A 587 3.30 -37.05 15.30
C ASN A 587 3.30 -35.54 15.03
N TRP A 588 4.28 -34.86 15.58
CA TRP A 588 4.54 -33.45 15.37
C TRP A 588 6.04 -33.17 15.49
N LYS A 589 6.47 -32.07 14.87
CA LYS A 589 7.81 -31.50 15.01
C LYS A 589 7.75 -29.98 14.86
N LEU A 590 8.42 -29.26 15.75
CA LEU A 590 8.53 -27.81 15.73
C LEU A 590 9.92 -27.46 15.17
N ILE A 591 9.95 -26.74 14.05
CA ILE A 591 11.17 -26.33 13.37
C ILE A 591 11.30 -24.81 13.52
N LEU A 592 12.36 -24.39 14.18
CA LEU A 592 12.66 -22.98 14.42
C LEU A 592 13.77 -22.56 13.47
N HIS A 593 13.59 -21.45 12.76
CA HIS A 593 14.60 -20.84 11.90
C HIS A 593 14.93 -19.45 12.43
N GLY A 594 16.20 -19.07 12.42
CA GLY A 594 16.60 -17.75 12.87
C GLY A 594 18.08 -17.63 13.15
N THR A 595 18.44 -16.76 14.10
CA THR A 595 19.84 -16.45 14.42
C THR A 595 20.12 -16.52 15.91
N SER A 596 21.36 -16.88 16.28
CA SER A 596 21.83 -16.84 17.67
C SER A 596 22.23 -15.43 18.10
N THR A 597 22.68 -14.61 17.14
CA THR A 597 23.15 -13.23 17.35
C THR A 597 22.09 -12.25 16.87
N GLN A 598 21.88 -11.15 17.59
CA GLN A 598 20.90 -10.13 17.21
C GLN A 598 21.30 -9.46 15.88
N PRO A 599 20.43 -9.45 14.86
CA PRO A 599 20.65 -8.64 13.67
C PRO A 599 20.76 -7.14 13.99
N GLU A 600 21.62 -6.42 13.26
CA GLU A 600 21.94 -5.01 13.58
C GLU A 600 20.72 -4.10 13.57
N HIS A 601 19.85 -4.25 12.56
CA HIS A 601 18.62 -3.46 12.42
C HIS A 601 17.61 -3.70 13.56
N MET A 602 17.75 -4.80 14.30
CA MET A 602 16.88 -5.16 15.43
C MET A 602 17.38 -4.64 16.78
N LYS A 603 18.57 -4.02 16.86
CA LYS A 603 19.08 -3.44 18.12
C LYS A 603 18.22 -2.29 18.62
N HIS A 604 17.56 -1.60 17.70
CA HIS A 604 16.57 -0.58 18.01
C HIS A 604 15.17 -1.14 17.72
N PRO A 605 14.20 -0.95 18.61
CA PRO A 605 12.85 -1.41 18.37
C PRO A 605 12.26 -0.72 17.14
N ARG A 606 11.44 -1.45 16.39
CA ARG A 606 10.71 -0.88 15.27
C ARG A 606 9.78 0.22 15.76
N VAL A 607 9.91 1.42 15.19
CA VAL A 607 9.05 2.57 15.49
C VAL A 607 8.02 2.71 14.38
N TYR A 608 6.75 2.60 14.72
CA TYR A 608 5.65 2.86 13.80
C TYR A 608 5.33 4.34 13.76
N THR A 609 5.62 4.97 12.62
CA THR A 609 5.19 6.33 12.33
C THR A 609 3.89 6.28 11.55
N SER A 610 2.90 7.11 11.88
CA SER A 610 1.68 7.17 11.06
C SER A 610 2.06 7.54 9.63
N TYR A 611 1.53 6.76 8.69
CA TYR A 611 1.87 6.82 7.28
C TYR A 611 1.63 8.21 6.70
N ASN A 612 0.62 8.93 7.20
CA ASN A 612 0.28 10.29 6.78
C ASN A 612 1.09 11.40 7.51
N VAL A 613 1.81 11.08 8.59
CA VAL A 613 2.60 12.07 9.38
C VAL A 613 4.00 12.29 8.77
N VAL A 614 4.53 11.32 8.01
CA VAL A 614 5.89 11.37 7.44
C VAL A 614 6.06 12.41 6.32
N GLN A 615 5.00 13.08 5.87
CA GLN A 615 5.10 14.09 4.80
C GLN A 615 5.51 15.50 5.26
N ASN A 616 5.60 15.74 6.57
CA ASN A 616 6.22 16.96 7.10
C ASN A 616 7.70 16.70 7.43
N ASP A 617 8.51 16.29 6.45
CA ASP A 617 9.96 16.15 6.65
C ASP A 617 10.62 17.54 6.73
N ARG A 618 10.53 18.16 7.92
CA ARG A 618 11.48 19.15 8.41
C ARG A 618 12.65 18.43 9.09
N ARG A 619 13.39 17.56 8.41
CA ARG A 619 14.73 17.18 8.90
C ARG A 619 15.71 18.31 8.64
N GLY A 620 15.75 19.19 9.62
CA GLY A 620 16.66 20.32 9.70
C GLY A 620 16.42 21.21 10.92
N VAL A 621 16.11 20.66 12.10
CA VAL A 621 16.29 21.36 13.38
C VAL A 621 16.67 20.33 14.46
N GLU A 622 17.58 20.78 15.31
CA GLU A 622 18.46 20.06 16.22
C GLU A 622 17.77 19.36 17.41
N LYS A 623 18.56 18.50 18.06
CA LYS A 623 18.38 17.91 19.39
C LYS A 623 17.71 18.88 20.37
N VAL A 624 16.68 18.43 21.07
CA VAL A 624 16.35 18.93 22.42
C VAL A 624 16.12 17.73 23.32
N PHE A 625 17.06 17.55 24.24
CA PHE A 625 16.96 16.70 25.43
C PHE A 625 15.96 17.30 26.43
N ASP A 626 15.33 16.43 27.22
CA ASP A 626 14.79 16.63 28.56
C ASP A 626 13.90 17.86 28.83
N ILE A 627 12.58 17.67 28.88
CA ILE A 627 11.70 18.17 29.97
C ILE A 627 10.55 17.15 30.12
N GLU A 628 10.79 16.08 30.87
CA GLU A 628 9.75 15.33 31.60
C GLU A 628 10.06 15.51 33.08
N LYS A 629 9.46 16.56 33.67
CA LYS A 629 9.25 16.81 35.10
C LYS A 629 8.89 18.30 35.22
N ASP A 630 7.60 18.58 35.38
CA ASP A 630 7.03 19.76 36.08
C ASP A 630 5.56 20.02 35.69
N VAL A 631 4.74 18.97 35.54
CA VAL A 631 3.27 19.10 35.61
C VAL A 631 2.70 17.96 36.47
N LEU A 632 3.28 17.80 37.65
CA LEU A 632 2.70 17.07 38.78
C LEU A 632 2.93 17.94 40.01
N ASN A 633 2.12 18.99 40.14
CA ASN A 633 1.72 19.62 41.40
C ASN A 633 0.97 20.92 41.09
N GLU A 634 -0.36 20.85 41.10
CA GLU A 634 -1.21 21.78 41.84
C GLU A 634 -2.64 21.26 41.78
N GLY A 635 -3.19 20.95 42.96
CA GLY A 635 -4.56 20.51 43.15
C GLY A 635 -5.46 21.62 43.70
N LEU A 636 -6.75 21.25 43.86
CA LEU A 636 -7.87 21.93 44.53
C LEU A 636 -8.64 22.92 43.62
N THR A 637 -9.96 22.91 43.45
CA THR A 637 -11.08 22.54 44.35
C THR A 637 -12.40 22.20 43.61
N THR A 638 -13.09 21.18 44.13
CA THR A 638 -14.55 20.92 44.30
C THR A 638 -15.63 21.69 43.51
N GLY A 639 -16.56 20.92 42.91
CA GLY A 639 -17.94 21.33 42.62
C GLY A 639 -18.70 20.34 41.73
N HIS A 640 -19.48 19.42 42.30
CA HIS A 640 -20.55 18.68 41.60
C HIS A 640 -21.86 19.48 41.67
N PRO A 641 -22.73 19.38 40.65
CA PRO A 641 -23.87 18.47 40.79
C PRO A 641 -24.20 17.61 39.55
N ASP A 642 -24.92 16.52 39.84
CA ASP A 642 -25.54 15.52 38.95
C ASP A 642 -26.21 16.06 37.67
N VAL A 643 -26.03 15.33 36.56
CA VAL A 643 -27.07 15.10 35.54
C VAL A 643 -26.91 13.71 34.90
N THR A 644 -27.95 12.89 35.07
CA THR A 644 -28.24 11.60 34.42
C THR A 644 -28.61 11.73 32.93
N GLU A 645 -28.19 10.74 32.14
CA GLU A 645 -28.74 10.23 30.86
C GLU A 645 -28.90 11.15 29.62
N ASN A 646 -28.34 10.69 28.49
CA ASN A 646 -28.97 10.85 27.17
C ASN A 646 -28.53 9.73 26.18
N ILE A 647 -29.27 8.61 26.18
CA ILE A 647 -29.17 7.50 25.21
C ILE A 647 -30.14 7.73 24.01
N SER A 648 -31.00 8.75 24.04
CA SER A 648 -32.06 8.95 23.03
C SER A 648 -31.61 9.64 21.72
N THR A 649 -30.47 10.33 21.72
CA THR A 649 -29.98 11.10 20.56
C THR A 649 -29.26 10.24 19.51
N ASN A 650 -28.58 9.15 19.93
CA ASN A 650 -27.87 8.27 18.99
C ASN A 650 -28.82 7.40 18.14
N LYS A 651 -29.95 6.96 18.70
CA LYS A 651 -30.89 6.09 17.98
C LYS A 651 -31.64 6.80 16.85
N LYS A 652 -32.04 8.07 17.08
CA LYS A 652 -32.68 8.93 16.08
C LYS A 652 -31.75 9.33 14.92
N MET A 653 -30.45 9.49 15.20
CA MET A 653 -29.45 9.73 14.17
C MET A 653 -29.21 8.49 13.29
N GLU A 654 -29.23 7.30 13.89
CA GLU A 654 -29.00 6.04 13.19
C GLU A 654 -30.18 5.64 12.28
N GLU A 655 -31.42 5.87 12.71
CA GLU A 655 -32.63 5.62 11.90
C GLU A 655 -32.76 6.62 10.74
N SER A 656 -32.41 7.89 10.96
CA SER A 656 -32.37 8.91 9.90
C SER A 656 -31.31 8.58 8.83
N ALA A 657 -30.15 8.04 9.25
CA ALA A 657 -29.10 7.59 8.34
C ALA A 657 -29.52 6.36 7.51
N LYS A 658 -30.27 5.41 8.11
CA LYS A 658 -30.81 4.23 7.41
C LYS A 658 -31.90 4.60 6.41
N ALA A 659 -32.80 5.52 6.77
CA ALA A 659 -33.82 6.05 5.85
C ALA A 659 -33.19 6.81 4.66
N LEU A 660 -32.13 7.59 4.90
CA LEU A 660 -31.39 8.30 3.85
C LEU A 660 -30.62 7.33 2.93
N ALA A 661 -30.11 6.23 3.47
CA ALA A 661 -29.46 5.17 2.70
C ALA A 661 -30.46 4.42 1.80
N MET A 662 -31.65 4.11 2.31
CA MET A 662 -32.74 3.48 1.55
C MET A 662 -33.25 4.41 0.43
N ALA A 663 -33.38 5.71 0.70
CA ALA A 663 -33.78 6.69 -0.31
C ALA A 663 -32.73 6.85 -1.43
N ARG A 664 -31.44 6.71 -1.11
CA ARG A 664 -30.35 6.70 -2.11
C ARG A 664 -30.32 5.42 -2.94
N LEU A 665 -30.59 4.27 -2.32
CA LEU A 665 -30.72 2.98 -3.00
C LEU A 665 -31.90 2.99 -3.99
N LEU A 666 -33.05 3.50 -3.57
CA LEU A 666 -34.22 3.63 -4.44
C LEU A 666 -33.98 4.64 -5.57
N LYS A 667 -33.34 5.77 -5.29
CA LYS A 667 -32.97 6.75 -6.33
C LYS A 667 -32.02 6.16 -7.37
N ASN A 668 -31.02 5.40 -6.93
CA ASN A 668 -30.05 4.76 -7.83
C ASN A 668 -30.68 3.63 -8.65
N ALA A 669 -31.69 2.92 -8.13
CA ALA A 669 -32.42 1.91 -8.89
C ALA A 669 -33.27 2.53 -10.02
N PHE A 670 -33.84 3.71 -9.80
CA PHE A 670 -34.60 4.45 -10.83
C PHE A 670 -33.70 5.14 -11.86
N ASP A 671 -32.49 5.57 -11.49
CA ASP A 671 -31.55 6.25 -12.39
C ASP A 671 -30.75 5.26 -13.28
N ALA A 672 -30.86 3.93 -13.04
CA ALA A 672 -30.06 2.91 -13.74
C ALA A 672 -30.67 2.38 -15.06
N GLU A 673 -31.93 2.66 -15.37
CA GLU A 673 -32.54 2.22 -16.65
C GLU A 673 -32.70 3.39 -17.64
N GLY A 674 -31.65 3.64 -18.40
CA GLY A 674 -31.72 4.48 -19.60
C GLY A 674 -32.34 3.71 -20.77
N GLY A 675 -33.68 3.68 -20.87
CA GLY A 675 -34.38 3.12 -22.04
C GLY A 675 -35.91 3.07 -21.94
N SER A 676 -36.57 4.10 -22.48
CA SER A 676 -38.01 4.28 -22.78
C SER A 676 -39.03 3.33 -22.12
N PHE A 677 -39.66 3.79 -21.04
CA PHE A 677 -41.07 3.46 -20.76
C PHE A 677 -41.87 4.76 -20.73
N VAL A 678 -42.67 4.97 -21.78
CA VAL A 678 -43.77 5.94 -21.77
C VAL A 678 -44.93 5.24 -21.07
N SER A 679 -45.22 5.67 -19.85
CA SER A 679 -46.60 5.73 -19.39
C SER A 679 -46.76 7.03 -18.61
N GLU A 680 -47.58 7.90 -19.20
CA GLU A 680 -48.18 9.04 -18.52
C GLU A 680 -48.91 8.56 -17.25
N ASP A 681 -48.97 9.47 -16.28
CA ASP A 681 -49.73 9.43 -15.03
C ASP A 681 -49.26 8.49 -13.90
N LEU A 682 -48.18 8.90 -13.23
CA LEU A 682 -48.21 8.93 -11.75
C LEU A 682 -47.86 10.33 -11.24
N PRO A 683 -48.85 11.10 -10.75
CA PRO A 683 -48.61 12.42 -10.18
C PRO A 683 -47.63 12.32 -9.00
N LYS A 684 -46.67 13.24 -8.94
CA LYS A 684 -45.67 13.40 -7.86
C LYS A 684 -46.28 13.40 -6.45
N GLN A 685 -47.58 13.66 -6.33
CA GLN A 685 -48.35 13.58 -5.09
C GLN A 685 -48.53 12.13 -4.60
N ASP A 686 -48.70 11.14 -5.48
CA ASP A 686 -48.92 9.74 -5.09
C ASP A 686 -47.63 9.06 -4.61
N TYR A 687 -46.48 9.43 -5.19
CA TYR A 687 -45.16 9.04 -4.66
C TYR A 687 -44.93 9.57 -3.23
N LEU A 688 -45.27 10.84 -2.97
CA LEU A 688 -45.18 11.44 -1.64
C LEU A 688 -46.23 10.86 -0.67
N LYS A 689 -47.36 10.40 -1.18
CA LYS A 689 -48.41 9.73 -0.39
C LYS A 689 -47.99 8.32 0.00
N ALA A 690 -47.39 7.56 -0.92
CA ALA A 690 -46.80 6.24 -0.66
C ALA A 690 -45.65 6.32 0.35
N LEU A 691 -44.74 7.30 0.19
CA LEU A 691 -43.63 7.50 1.12
C LEU A 691 -44.11 7.88 2.53
N ARG A 692 -45.20 8.65 2.64
CA ARG A 692 -45.84 8.97 3.92
C ARG A 692 -46.62 7.80 4.52
N ALA A 693 -47.24 6.95 3.69
CA ALA A 693 -47.95 5.76 4.16
C ALA A 693 -46.97 4.72 4.73
N ILE A 694 -45.83 4.51 4.05
CA ILE A 694 -44.74 3.64 4.51
C ILE A 694 -44.15 4.16 5.83
N MET A 695 -43.88 5.46 5.92
CA MET A 695 -43.40 6.07 7.17
C MET A 695 -44.43 5.99 8.31
N LYS A 696 -45.73 6.08 8.00
CA LYS A 696 -46.81 5.98 9.00
C LYS A 696 -47.03 4.55 9.51
N GLN A 697 -46.90 3.53 8.65
CA GLN A 697 -46.95 2.11 9.08
C GLN A 697 -45.73 1.69 9.92
N LEU A 698 -44.57 2.29 9.66
CA LEU A 698 -43.35 2.08 10.45
C LEU A 698 -43.44 2.70 11.86
N ASP A 699 -44.20 3.79 12.03
CA ASP A 699 -44.42 4.43 13.34
C ASP A 699 -45.51 3.73 14.17
N GLU A 700 -46.47 3.04 13.55
CA GLU A 700 -47.60 2.41 14.27
C GLU A 700 -47.43 0.89 14.55
N SER A 701 -46.43 0.21 13.99
CA SER A 701 -46.22 -1.25 14.17
C SER A 701 -45.21 -1.60 15.26
N ASN A 702 -45.42 -1.06 16.47
CA ASN A 702 -44.75 -1.53 17.69
C ASN A 702 -45.51 -2.69 18.37
N LYS A 703 -46.30 -3.47 17.62
CA LYS A 703 -47.01 -4.64 18.13
C LYS A 703 -47.01 -5.77 17.10
N GLU A 704 -46.40 -6.89 17.51
CA GLU A 704 -46.53 -8.28 17.04
C GLU A 704 -47.18 -8.49 15.67
N ASN A 705 -46.38 -8.87 14.66
CA ASN A 705 -46.87 -9.77 13.62
C ASN A 705 -45.74 -10.50 12.86
N ASP A 706 -45.88 -11.83 12.81
CA ASP A 706 -45.01 -12.83 12.18
C ASP A 706 -44.89 -12.73 10.65
N LEU A 707 -45.59 -11.78 10.00
CA LEU A 707 -45.63 -11.69 8.53
C LEU A 707 -44.33 -11.20 7.90
N TYR A 708 -43.54 -10.40 8.62
CA TYR A 708 -42.28 -9.82 8.10
C TYR A 708 -41.16 -10.87 8.02
N ASN A 709 -41.10 -11.78 9.00
CA ASN A 709 -40.10 -12.84 9.04
C ASN A 709 -40.41 -13.93 8.00
N ASP A 710 -41.68 -14.25 7.79
CA ASP A 710 -42.12 -15.23 6.78
C ASP A 710 -41.82 -14.75 5.34
N TYR A 711 -41.81 -13.44 5.11
CA TYR A 711 -41.48 -12.84 3.83
C TYR A 711 -39.97 -12.83 3.55
N ILE A 712 -39.14 -12.60 4.59
CA ILE A 712 -37.69 -12.69 4.49
C ILE A 712 -37.25 -14.13 4.24
N GLU A 713 -37.79 -15.12 4.94
CA GLU A 713 -37.42 -16.52 4.73
C GLU A 713 -37.78 -17.02 3.32
N LYS A 714 -38.94 -16.64 2.77
CA LYS A 714 -39.32 -17.00 1.39
C LYS A 714 -38.46 -16.30 0.33
N PHE A 715 -37.96 -15.09 0.61
CA PHE A 715 -37.13 -14.33 -0.34
C PHE A 715 -35.74 -14.96 -0.56
N TYR A 716 -35.19 -15.62 0.47
CA TYR A 716 -33.85 -16.20 0.41
C TYR A 716 -33.79 -17.66 -0.02
N HIS A 717 -34.88 -18.45 0.07
CA HIS A 717 -34.78 -19.91 -0.02
C HIS A 717 -35.29 -20.65 -1.27
N THR A 718 -35.75 -20.02 -2.36
CA THR A 718 -36.24 -20.79 -3.54
C THR A 718 -35.68 -20.39 -4.92
N ARG A 719 -34.58 -21.05 -5.33
CA ARG A 719 -34.01 -21.30 -6.69
C ARG A 719 -33.94 -20.13 -7.72
N SER A 720 -33.35 -20.42 -8.90
CA SER A 720 -32.46 -19.58 -9.73
C SER A 720 -32.92 -18.17 -10.18
N TYR A 721 -31.89 -17.32 -10.30
CA TYR A 721 -31.81 -15.85 -10.44
C TYR A 721 -32.53 -15.15 -11.62
N ARG A 722 -33.41 -15.79 -12.40
CA ARG A 722 -33.88 -15.21 -13.68
C ARG A 722 -35.21 -14.43 -13.67
N HIS A 723 -35.93 -14.37 -12.54
CA HIS A 723 -37.24 -13.70 -12.45
C HIS A 723 -37.46 -12.92 -11.14
N ARG A 724 -36.42 -12.28 -10.59
CA ARG A 724 -36.51 -11.55 -9.30
C ARG A 724 -37.15 -10.17 -9.39
N ASP A 725 -37.07 -9.50 -10.54
CA ASP A 725 -37.49 -8.09 -10.66
C ASP A 725 -39.01 -7.92 -10.69
N ASP A 726 -39.76 -8.88 -11.24
CA ASP A 726 -41.23 -8.81 -11.30
C ASP A 726 -41.89 -8.95 -9.91
N ARG A 727 -41.29 -9.70 -8.99
CA ARG A 727 -41.91 -9.97 -7.66
C ARG A 727 -41.80 -8.78 -6.70
N LEU A 728 -40.75 -7.98 -6.79
CA LEU A 728 -40.57 -6.80 -5.95
C LEU A 728 -41.55 -5.68 -6.37
N LEU A 729 -41.74 -5.52 -7.68
CA LEU A 729 -42.70 -4.58 -8.25
C LEU A 729 -44.15 -5.00 -7.96
N GLN A 730 -44.46 -6.29 -8.07
CA GLN A 730 -45.77 -6.83 -7.71
C GLN A 730 -46.09 -6.64 -6.22
N ALA A 731 -45.11 -6.88 -5.34
CA ALA A 731 -45.26 -6.65 -3.91
C ALA A 731 -45.52 -5.16 -3.57
N LEU A 732 -44.89 -4.25 -4.30
CA LEU A 732 -45.11 -2.80 -4.17
C LEU A 732 -46.52 -2.39 -4.66
N LEU A 733 -47.00 -2.98 -5.75
CA LEU A 733 -48.35 -2.74 -6.28
C LEU A 733 -49.45 -3.34 -5.38
N ASP A 734 -49.21 -4.51 -4.78
CA ASP A 734 -50.15 -5.15 -3.86
C ASP A 734 -50.27 -4.39 -2.53
N ILE A 735 -49.22 -3.67 -2.11
CA ILE A 735 -49.22 -2.74 -0.96
C ILE A 735 -49.97 -1.45 -1.29
N ILE A 736 -49.92 -0.99 -2.54
CA ILE A 736 -50.66 0.21 -3.00
C ILE A 736 -52.15 -0.08 -3.17
N ASN A 737 -52.51 -1.29 -3.61
CA ASN A 737 -53.88 -1.67 -3.95
C ASN A 737 -54.69 -2.27 -2.79
N ASN A 738 -54.06 -2.56 -1.65
CA ASN A 738 -54.75 -3.04 -0.44
C ASN A 738 -54.65 -2.03 0.70
N ASP A 739 -55.57 -1.06 0.71
CA ASP A 739 -56.13 -0.53 1.94
C ASP A 739 -57.64 -0.34 1.73
N PRO A 740 -58.51 -0.71 2.68
CA PRO A 740 -59.97 -0.55 2.57
C PRO A 740 -60.44 0.91 2.53
#